data_AF-A0A2P5IDK9-F1
#
_entry.id   AF-A0A2P5IDK9-F1
#
_cell.length_a   1.000
_cell.length_b   1.000
_cell.length_c   1.000
_cell.angle_alpha   90.00
_cell.angle_beta   90.00
_cell.angle_gamma   90.00
#
_symmetry.space_group_name_H-M   'P 1'
#
loop_
_entity.id
_entity.type
_entity.pdbx_description
1 polymer ?
#
loop_
_entity_poly.entity_id
_entity_poly.type
_entity_poly.pdbx_seq_one_letter_code
_entity_poly.pdbx_strand_id
1 'polypeptide(L)'
;MLLRQRVSRLATPGHLSRTLRRALVVSPPAGLSSNASGRLGGRLVPTSQITRSSPHAATRLPFSTSATHYSDKKVKGFFDNAIEPLSEEEAKANLKQQGEETQKGISETKSSSAHGPAGGEGKSDPADGKGSAAGGAAGSGSGSGSGSDGSGDGGRKGRKSERALQKPTVPEVYPQVMAIPIARRPLFPGFYKAITIKDPNVAAAVTEMIKRGQPYVGAFLFKDENADDDVIHNADDVHDTGVFAQITSAFPVHGEQNSLTAILYPHRRIKLSTLIPPGQSEAKKSEPTDGSTPTPTANATPEPEPEVIPQPKPAEEDASPDKKGDVVASFEESAVASKADGASEKYEPTSFLRKYPVSLVNVENLTDEPYDPKSPVIRAVTNEIVNVFKEVAQMNSLFRDQISTFSMSQSTGNVTAEPAKLADFAAAVSAGDSAELQEVLSSLNIEERMQKALVVLKKELMNAQLQSKITKDVESKITKRQREYWLMEQMKGIRRELGIESDGKDKLVERFKEKADKLAMPEAVRKVFDDEINKLAHLEPAASEFNVTRNYLDWLTQIPWGQRSAENFEIQNAMKVLDEDHYGLKDVKDRILEFIAVGKLRGTVEGKILCFVGPPGVGKTSIGKSIARALNRQYYRFSVGGLTDVAEIKGHRRTYVGALPGRVIQALKKCQTENPLILIDEIDKIGRGYQGDPSSALLELLDPEQNSSFLDHYMDVPVDLSKVLFVCTANMTDTIPRPLLDRMEVIRLSGYVSDEKMAIAERYLSPAAKELAGLKDANVKLSDEAIEELIKSYCRESGVRNLKKQIEKVYRKSALKIVQDLGEEALPEDKALTGEGKAALEESEKEKKTAEADPVSPASAATASEKETTEQPRVALKVPDTVEVTINKENLKDYVGPPVFTSDRLYDVTPPGVTMGLAWTQMGGAAMYVESILQSSLKPKTTGALQITGNLKTVMKESSTIAYSFAKSLMANKFPQNHFFDHAKVHVHVPEGAVQKDGPSAGVTMATSLLSLAFETPVDPTVAMTGELTLTGKVLRIGGLREKTVAARRAGCKMIIFPDDNLSDWLELPENIKEGIEGRPASWYNEIFDLIFPNLDHEKANTDKASQYKGPDSNDGNSQKVEGGESE
;
A
#
# COMPACT_ATOMS: atom_id res chain seq x y z
N MET A 1 25.93 -66.48 -3.50
CA MET A 1 26.15 -67.10 -4.83
C MET A 1 26.55 -65.96 -5.78
N LEU A 2 27.63 -66.01 -6.58
CA LEU A 2 27.91 -66.90 -7.72
C LEU A 2 26.85 -66.68 -8.84
N LEU A 3 27.16 -66.42 -10.13
CA LEU A 3 28.45 -66.50 -10.85
C LEU A 3 28.43 -65.84 -12.28
N ARG A 4 29.54 -65.21 -12.73
CA ARG A 4 30.01 -65.02 -14.16
C ARG A 4 29.10 -64.25 -15.16
N GLN A 5 29.50 -64.00 -16.44
CA GLN A 5 30.70 -63.31 -17.01
C GLN A 5 30.69 -63.35 -18.56
N ARG A 6 31.11 -62.23 -19.23
CA ARG A 6 31.63 -62.15 -20.63
C ARG A 6 30.60 -62.54 -21.72
N VAL A 7 30.76 -62.33 -23.04
CA VAL A 7 31.86 -62.06 -24.02
C VAL A 7 31.31 -61.02 -25.03
N SER A 8 31.92 -59.92 -25.51
CA SER A 8 33.30 -59.47 -25.85
C SER A 8 33.79 -59.75 -27.29
N ARG A 9 34.71 -58.89 -27.80
CA ARG A 9 35.19 -58.72 -29.23
C ARG A 9 34.29 -57.77 -30.05
N LEU A 10 34.78 -56.91 -30.97
CA LEU A 10 36.12 -56.43 -31.43
C LEU A 10 35.86 -55.09 -32.23
N ALA A 11 36.78 -54.24 -32.73
CA ALA A 11 38.25 -54.22 -32.88
C ALA A 11 38.83 -52.76 -32.85
N THR A 12 40.13 -52.62 -33.11
CA THR A 12 40.93 -51.39 -33.38
C THR A 12 41.98 -51.74 -34.48
N PRO A 13 43.08 -51.00 -34.82
CA PRO A 13 43.57 -49.66 -34.44
C PRO A 13 44.21 -48.77 -35.56
N GLY A 14 44.56 -47.52 -35.21
CA GLY A 14 45.79 -46.82 -35.68
C GLY A 14 45.74 -46.01 -37.00
N HIS A 15 46.74 -45.17 -37.35
CA HIS A 15 47.82 -44.53 -36.56
C HIS A 15 48.51 -43.41 -37.40
N LEU A 16 49.26 -42.48 -36.77
CA LEU A 16 50.25 -41.54 -37.36
C LEU A 16 49.71 -40.32 -38.18
N SER A 17 50.53 -39.33 -38.55
CA SER A 17 51.04 -38.22 -37.70
C SER A 17 51.91 -37.20 -38.48
N ARG A 18 51.91 -35.90 -38.08
CA ARG A 18 52.92 -34.82 -38.39
C ARG A 18 52.98 -34.36 -39.88
N THR A 19 53.47 -33.16 -40.32
CA THR A 19 53.92 -31.82 -39.80
C THR A 19 54.14 -30.88 -41.04
N LEU A 20 54.50 -29.56 -41.07
CA LEU A 20 54.87 -28.44 -40.15
C LEU A 20 54.79 -27.08 -40.93
N ARG A 21 54.90 -25.93 -40.23
CA ARG A 21 55.36 -24.57 -40.71
C ARG A 21 54.37 -23.77 -41.62
N ARG A 22 53.98 -22.53 -41.25
CA ARG A 22 54.65 -21.18 -41.21
C ARG A 22 54.69 -20.47 -42.60
N ALA A 23 54.51 -19.14 -42.74
CA ALA A 23 53.97 -18.08 -41.86
C ALA A 23 53.86 -16.70 -42.59
N LEU A 24 53.10 -15.76 -41.97
CA LEU A 24 53.29 -14.28 -41.94
C LEU A 24 52.87 -13.35 -43.10
N VAL A 25 52.84 -12.04 -42.76
CA VAL A 25 52.41 -10.81 -43.49
C VAL A 25 50.89 -10.53 -43.43
N VAL A 26 50.33 -9.36 -43.10
CA VAL A 26 50.58 -8.14 -42.25
C VAL A 26 49.64 -7.02 -42.78
N SER A 27 49.08 -6.18 -41.90
CA SER A 27 48.00 -5.17 -42.12
C SER A 27 48.53 -3.70 -42.20
N PRO A 28 47.73 -2.59 -42.14
CA PRO A 28 46.26 -2.38 -42.20
C PRO A 28 45.87 -1.56 -43.49
N PRO A 29 45.49 -0.25 -43.59
CA PRO A 29 45.11 0.86 -42.65
C PRO A 29 43.75 1.60 -42.93
N ALA A 30 43.36 2.53 -42.03
CA ALA A 30 42.39 3.66 -42.20
C ALA A 30 40.90 3.35 -42.51
N GLY A 31 39.93 4.28 -42.36
CA GLY A 31 39.91 5.57 -41.64
C GLY A 31 38.95 6.66 -42.22
N LEU A 32 38.23 7.37 -41.34
CA LEU A 32 37.62 8.73 -41.48
C LEU A 32 36.37 9.03 -42.38
N SER A 33 35.25 9.32 -41.69
CA SER A 33 34.40 10.54 -41.73
C SER A 33 33.61 11.07 -42.97
N SER A 34 32.33 11.38 -42.67
CA SER A 34 31.57 12.61 -43.01
C SER A 34 30.67 12.75 -44.26
N ASN A 35 29.47 13.27 -44.01
CA ASN A 35 28.63 14.21 -44.78
C ASN A 35 28.46 14.10 -46.31
N ALA A 36 27.23 13.77 -46.74
CA ALA A 36 26.52 14.56 -47.77
C ALA A 36 24.99 14.38 -47.70
N SER A 37 24.25 15.48 -47.91
CA SER A 37 22.78 15.55 -48.02
C SER A 37 22.28 15.19 -49.43
N GLY A 38 21.02 14.72 -49.59
CA GLY A 38 20.48 14.55 -50.95
C GLY A 38 19.09 13.92 -51.18
N ARG A 39 18.03 14.71 -50.95
CA ARG A 39 16.76 14.79 -51.74
C ARG A 39 16.45 13.76 -52.86
N LEU A 40 15.17 13.34 -52.87
CA LEU A 40 14.28 13.11 -54.05
C LEU A 40 14.68 11.99 -55.06
N GLY A 41 13.77 11.21 -55.66
CA GLY A 41 12.31 11.22 -55.60
C GLY A 41 11.69 10.79 -56.94
N GLY A 42 10.76 9.82 -56.92
CA GLY A 42 10.09 9.27 -58.12
C GLY A 42 10.82 8.06 -58.74
N ARG A 43 10.26 7.40 -59.76
CA ARG A 43 9.05 7.78 -60.52
C ARG A 43 8.44 6.58 -61.29
N LEU A 44 7.14 6.70 -61.61
CA LEU A 44 6.39 6.05 -62.71
C LEU A 44 6.05 4.54 -62.64
N VAL A 45 4.73 4.30 -62.60
CA VAL A 45 4.03 3.09 -63.08
C VAL A 45 3.87 3.17 -64.61
N PRO A 46 3.51 2.08 -65.32
CA PRO A 46 2.32 2.15 -66.17
C PRO A 46 1.30 0.99 -66.00
N THR A 47 0.03 1.37 -65.79
CA THR A 47 -1.22 0.88 -66.44
C THR A 47 -1.31 -0.56 -66.98
N SER A 48 -2.44 -1.28 -66.87
CA SER A 48 -3.77 -0.95 -67.45
C SER A 48 -4.85 -2.01 -67.04
N GLN A 49 -6.19 -1.84 -67.11
CA GLN A 49 -7.10 -0.71 -67.39
C GLN A 49 -8.58 -1.06 -67.06
N ILE A 50 -9.43 -0.02 -66.81
CA ILE A 50 -10.87 0.12 -67.21
C ILE A 50 -11.92 -0.86 -66.62
N THR A 51 -13.09 -0.48 -66.08
CA THR A 51 -13.73 0.76 -65.52
C THR A 51 -14.80 0.27 -64.49
N ARG A 52 -15.86 0.93 -63.97
CA ARG A 52 -16.61 2.22 -64.09
C ARG A 52 -17.41 2.39 -62.75
N SER A 53 -18.10 3.46 -62.34
CA SER A 53 -18.63 4.70 -62.95
C SER A 53 -18.53 5.89 -61.95
N SER A 54 -19.25 6.98 -62.19
CA SER A 54 -19.39 8.19 -61.34
C SER A 54 -20.69 8.94 -61.77
N PRO A 55 -21.01 10.24 -61.43
CA PRO A 55 -20.32 11.32 -60.70
C PRO A 55 -20.93 11.54 -59.27
N HIS A 56 -20.98 12.68 -58.56
CA HIS A 56 -20.57 14.12 -58.65
C HIS A 56 -20.35 14.64 -57.19
N ALA A 57 -19.78 15.82 -56.89
CA ALA A 57 -18.57 16.51 -57.36
C ALA A 57 -18.30 17.81 -56.54
N ALA A 58 -17.01 18.14 -56.33
CA ALA A 58 -16.46 19.46 -55.93
C ALA A 58 -16.76 19.97 -54.48
N THR A 59 -16.01 20.93 -53.89
CA THR A 59 -14.93 21.82 -54.39
C THR A 59 -13.83 22.07 -53.32
N ARG A 60 -12.71 22.75 -53.65
CA ARG A 60 -11.57 23.05 -52.76
C ARG A 60 -11.22 24.56 -52.71
N LEU A 61 -10.88 25.08 -51.51
CA LEU A 61 -9.72 25.96 -51.14
C LEU A 61 -9.44 27.28 -51.92
N PRO A 62 -8.44 28.12 -51.55
CA PRO A 62 -8.05 28.67 -50.22
C PRO A 62 -7.79 30.22 -50.23
N PHE A 63 -7.56 30.85 -49.07
CA PHE A 63 -6.70 32.06 -48.93
C PHE A 63 -6.17 32.26 -47.48
N SER A 64 -5.41 33.34 -47.20
CA SER A 64 -4.81 33.65 -45.88
C SER A 64 -4.42 35.15 -45.70
N THR A 65 -3.91 35.52 -44.50
CA THR A 65 -3.49 36.88 -44.02
C THR A 65 -4.66 37.86 -43.72
N SER A 66 -4.61 38.80 -42.76
CA SER A 66 -3.49 39.45 -42.03
C SER A 66 -3.77 39.74 -40.53
N ALA A 67 -2.71 40.22 -39.84
CA ALA A 67 -2.56 40.73 -38.45
C ALA A 67 -3.74 41.58 -37.85
N THR A 68 -3.86 41.78 -36.51
CA THR A 68 -2.90 42.54 -35.64
C THR A 68 -2.96 42.24 -34.12
N HIS A 69 -1.81 42.46 -33.43
CA HIS A 69 -1.53 42.98 -32.07
C HIS A 69 -2.57 42.86 -30.92
N TYR A 70 -2.22 42.55 -29.65
CA TYR A 70 -0.97 42.49 -28.85
C TYR A 70 -1.28 41.68 -27.54
N SER A 71 -0.44 41.06 -26.69
CA SER A 71 1.02 40.80 -26.48
C SER A 71 1.16 39.42 -25.76
N ASP A 72 2.24 38.81 -25.24
CA ASP A 72 3.60 39.16 -24.72
C ASP A 72 3.62 39.93 -23.37
N LYS A 73 4.45 39.65 -22.33
CA LYS A 73 5.63 38.77 -22.13
C LYS A 73 5.50 37.95 -20.81
N LYS A 74 6.10 36.77 -20.56
CA LYS A 74 7.36 36.06 -20.99
C LYS A 74 8.68 36.42 -20.26
N VAL A 75 9.66 35.49 -20.40
CA VAL A 75 11.12 35.50 -20.07
C VAL A 75 11.43 34.83 -18.71
N LYS A 76 12.34 33.84 -18.53
CA LYS A 76 13.18 32.95 -19.40
C LYS A 76 13.67 31.72 -18.56
N GLY A 77 14.35 30.67 -19.05
CA GLY A 77 14.69 30.23 -20.42
C GLY A 77 16.18 30.31 -20.85
N PHE A 78 16.99 29.26 -20.58
CA PHE A 78 18.32 28.92 -21.16
C PHE A 78 18.73 27.51 -20.65
N PHE A 79 19.50 26.66 -21.34
CA PHE A 79 20.15 26.75 -22.67
C PHE A 79 20.18 25.33 -23.31
N ASP A 80 20.19 25.27 -24.64
CA ASP A 80 20.43 24.05 -25.44
C ASP A 80 21.60 24.34 -26.40
N ASN A 81 22.52 23.39 -26.62
CA ASN A 81 23.56 23.50 -27.66
C ASN A 81 24.26 22.15 -27.92
N ALA A 82 24.47 21.83 -29.20
CA ALA A 82 25.16 20.61 -29.65
C ALA A 82 26.25 20.97 -30.69
N ILE A 83 27.43 20.34 -30.56
CA ILE A 83 28.57 20.46 -31.48
C ILE A 83 29.26 19.09 -31.55
N GLU A 84 29.60 18.61 -32.76
CA GLU A 84 30.35 17.36 -33.00
C GLU A 84 31.89 17.64 -33.20
N PRO A 85 32.74 16.69 -33.63
CA PRO A 85 33.67 16.00 -32.73
C PRO A 85 35.16 16.21 -33.09
N LEU A 86 36.10 15.85 -32.22
CA LEU A 86 37.53 15.74 -32.61
C LEU A 86 38.39 14.80 -31.73
N SER A 87 39.12 13.91 -32.43
CA SER A 87 40.44 13.29 -32.16
C SER A 87 40.90 12.85 -30.76
N GLU A 88 41.44 11.62 -30.71
CA GLU A 88 42.29 11.09 -29.65
C GLU A 88 43.70 11.74 -29.63
N GLU A 89 44.06 12.59 -28.65
CA GLU A 89 45.51 12.84 -28.39
C GLU A 89 45.96 13.19 -26.95
N GLU A 90 45.12 13.11 -25.92
CA GLU A 90 45.57 13.32 -24.51
C GLU A 90 45.73 12.04 -23.67
N ALA A 91 45.45 10.86 -24.22
CA ALA A 91 45.61 9.56 -23.54
C ALA A 91 47.08 9.08 -23.38
N LYS A 92 48.08 9.97 -23.50
CA LYS A 92 49.52 9.63 -23.54
C LYS A 92 50.44 10.49 -22.65
N ALA A 93 49.90 11.10 -21.59
CA ALA A 93 50.70 11.92 -20.67
C ALA A 93 50.37 11.70 -19.18
N ASN A 94 50.63 10.49 -18.64
CA ASN A 94 51.09 10.25 -17.24
C ASN A 94 51.20 8.75 -16.89
N LEU A 95 52.05 8.00 -17.62
CA LEU A 95 52.33 6.59 -17.26
C LEU A 95 53.72 6.10 -17.73
N LYS A 96 54.81 6.81 -17.36
CA LYS A 96 56.20 6.30 -17.38
C LYS A 96 57.23 7.22 -16.71
N GLN A 97 57.32 7.14 -15.38
CA GLN A 97 58.43 7.48 -14.48
C GLN A 97 57.86 7.33 -13.04
N GLN A 98 58.49 6.68 -12.06
CA GLN A 98 59.85 6.13 -11.95
C GLN A 98 59.82 4.68 -11.39
N GLY A 99 60.96 3.99 -11.46
CA GLY A 99 61.24 2.72 -10.78
C GLY A 99 62.75 2.44 -10.83
N GLU A 100 63.27 1.68 -9.85
CA GLU A 100 64.72 1.43 -9.61
C GLU A 100 65.54 2.69 -9.23
N GLU A 101 66.63 2.64 -8.47
CA GLU A 101 67.05 1.75 -7.36
C GLU A 101 68.17 2.48 -6.58
N THR A 102 68.33 2.30 -5.27
CA THR A 102 69.65 2.48 -4.63
C THR A 102 69.79 1.71 -3.31
N GLN A 103 70.84 0.90 -3.20
CA GLN A 103 71.26 0.25 -1.94
C GLN A 103 72.55 0.90 -1.41
N LYS A 104 72.68 0.99 -0.07
CA LYS A 104 73.93 1.16 0.71
C LYS A 104 74.70 2.49 0.50
N GLY A 105 75.42 3.04 1.47
CA GLY A 105 75.59 2.69 2.89
C GLY A 105 77.04 2.90 3.38
N ILE A 106 77.24 3.10 4.70
CA ILE A 106 78.55 3.20 5.41
C ILE A 106 79.27 4.55 5.15
N SER A 107 79.90 5.29 6.08
CA SER A 107 80.24 5.19 7.53
C SER A 107 80.02 6.58 8.20
N GLU A 108 80.06 6.85 9.53
CA GLU A 108 81.08 6.51 10.55
C GLU A 108 80.59 6.44 12.01
N THR A 109 81.51 5.92 12.84
CA THR A 109 81.56 5.56 14.27
C THR A 109 81.00 6.47 15.39
N LYS A 110 80.57 5.77 16.47
CA LYS A 110 80.55 6.16 17.91
C LYS A 110 79.50 7.21 18.34
N SER A 111 78.92 7.19 19.55
CA SER A 111 79.09 6.32 20.74
C SER A 111 77.75 6.00 21.43
N SER A 112 77.76 5.13 22.44
CA SER A 112 76.58 4.52 23.08
C SER A 112 76.17 5.11 24.45
N SER A 113 75.05 4.59 24.99
CA SER A 113 74.49 4.75 26.36
C SER A 113 73.68 6.02 26.66
N ALA A 114 72.78 6.06 27.66
CA ALA A 114 71.67 5.17 28.07
C ALA A 114 71.06 5.67 29.42
N HIS A 115 69.78 5.34 29.66
CA HIS A 115 69.03 5.56 30.93
C HIS A 115 68.62 7.02 31.27
N GLY A 116 67.60 7.15 32.12
CA GLY A 116 66.98 8.42 32.58
C GLY A 116 67.53 8.92 33.93
N PRO A 117 66.74 9.54 34.85
CA PRO A 117 65.30 9.32 35.07
C PRO A 117 64.43 10.59 35.34
N ALA A 118 63.18 10.33 35.70
CA ALA A 118 62.21 11.10 36.51
C ALA A 118 62.44 12.60 36.89
N GLY A 119 61.39 13.40 36.63
CA GLY A 119 60.73 14.24 37.66
C GLY A 119 60.94 15.75 37.63
N GLY A 120 59.92 16.50 38.11
CA GLY A 120 60.09 17.82 38.74
C GLY A 120 59.60 19.07 38.00
N GLU A 121 58.33 19.44 38.22
CA GLU A 121 57.84 20.82 38.44
C GLU A 121 58.16 21.93 37.39
N GLY A 122 57.84 23.20 37.74
CA GLY A 122 58.20 24.41 36.98
C GLY A 122 57.06 25.12 36.25
N LYS A 123 56.57 26.22 36.83
CA LYS A 123 55.63 27.17 36.18
C LYS A 123 56.36 28.36 35.55
N SER A 124 55.62 29.06 34.67
CA SER A 124 55.67 30.51 34.40
C SER A 124 56.94 31.13 33.78
N ASP A 125 56.78 31.62 32.54
CA ASP A 125 56.75 33.06 32.16
C ASP A 125 57.95 33.99 32.52
N PRO A 126 58.23 35.07 31.73
CA PRO A 126 57.27 35.78 30.86
C PRO A 126 57.73 36.18 29.44
N ALA A 127 56.80 36.85 28.73
CA ALA A 127 56.98 37.63 27.50
C ALA A 127 57.96 38.82 27.67
N ASP A 128 58.29 39.69 26.70
CA ASP A 128 57.79 40.04 25.35
C ASP A 128 59.00 40.74 24.63
N GLY A 129 59.16 40.98 23.32
CA GLY A 129 58.44 40.63 22.08
C GLY A 129 58.42 41.80 21.07
N LYS A 130 58.14 41.51 19.77
CA LYS A 130 57.75 42.45 18.68
C LYS A 130 58.84 43.47 18.22
N GLY A 131 58.81 44.11 17.05
CA GLY A 131 57.92 44.03 15.85
C GLY A 131 58.15 45.23 14.89
N SER A 132 57.66 45.17 13.63
CA SER A 132 57.71 46.25 12.60
C SER A 132 56.80 45.87 11.40
N ALA A 133 56.18 46.74 10.58
CA ALA A 133 56.04 48.22 10.46
C ALA A 133 54.87 48.56 9.46
N ALA A 134 54.36 49.79 9.17
CA ALA A 134 54.16 51.08 9.89
C ALA A 134 53.35 52.12 9.02
N GLY A 135 52.84 53.27 9.59
CA GLY A 135 52.29 54.48 8.88
C GLY A 135 50.76 54.79 9.03
N GLY A 136 50.19 56.00 8.78
CA GLY A 136 50.72 57.38 8.58
C GLY A 136 49.73 58.49 8.04
N ALA A 137 49.63 59.66 8.73
CA ALA A 137 49.23 61.05 8.30
C ALA A 137 47.80 61.45 7.75
N ALA A 138 47.41 62.76 7.82
CA ALA A 138 46.06 63.33 7.45
C ALA A 138 45.96 64.90 7.31
N GLY A 139 44.87 65.46 6.69
CA GLY A 139 44.36 66.85 6.96
C GLY A 139 43.52 67.68 5.93
N SER A 140 42.16 67.72 6.01
CA SER A 140 41.17 68.76 5.51
C SER A 140 41.02 69.09 3.99
N GLY A 141 39.98 69.80 3.45
CA GLY A 141 38.65 70.26 3.94
C GLY A 141 37.87 71.32 3.06
N SER A 142 36.57 71.57 3.35
CA SER A 142 35.65 72.71 2.94
C SER A 142 35.00 72.86 1.52
N GLY A 143 33.68 72.55 1.38
CA GLY A 143 32.65 73.56 0.96
C GLY A 143 31.87 73.51 -0.41
N SER A 144 30.65 72.93 -0.43
CA SER A 144 29.46 73.23 -1.30
C SER A 144 29.39 72.85 -2.81
N GLY A 145 28.17 72.55 -3.34
CA GLY A 145 27.84 72.63 -4.79
C GLY A 145 27.07 71.47 -5.49
N SER A 146 25.72 71.49 -5.45
CA SER A 146 24.71 70.79 -6.29
C SER A 146 25.05 69.86 -7.50
N GLY A 147 24.51 68.62 -7.48
CA GLY A 147 23.68 68.03 -8.56
C GLY A 147 24.31 67.24 -9.73
N SER A 148 23.43 66.54 -10.49
CA SER A 148 23.65 65.81 -11.77
C SER A 148 24.28 64.40 -11.72
N ASP A 149 23.99 63.60 -12.75
CA ASP A 149 24.63 62.32 -13.09
C ASP A 149 26.12 62.47 -13.48
N GLY A 150 26.92 61.42 -13.21
CA GLY A 150 28.19 61.19 -13.93
C GLY A 150 29.37 60.66 -13.10
N SER A 151 30.09 59.68 -13.67
CA SER A 151 31.54 59.38 -13.56
C SER A 151 32.30 59.54 -12.23
N GLY A 152 32.96 58.46 -11.77
CA GLY A 152 34.28 58.58 -11.11
C GLY A 152 34.54 57.80 -9.81
N ASP A 153 35.68 57.12 -9.77
CA ASP A 153 36.29 56.26 -8.74
C ASP A 153 36.59 56.87 -7.34
N GLY A 154 36.79 56.00 -6.33
CA GLY A 154 37.77 56.20 -5.25
C GLY A 154 37.29 56.52 -3.81
N GLY A 155 37.91 55.88 -2.79
CA GLY A 155 38.00 56.44 -1.40
C GLY A 155 37.59 55.54 -0.20
N ARG A 156 38.32 55.66 0.93
CA ARG A 156 38.19 54.90 2.23
C ARG A 156 38.81 55.79 3.36
N LYS A 157 38.71 55.61 4.71
CA LYS A 157 38.18 54.59 5.67
C LYS A 157 38.08 55.25 7.09
N GLY A 158 37.22 54.82 8.03
CA GLY A 158 37.28 55.30 9.44
C GLY A 158 36.19 54.78 10.42
N ARG A 159 36.46 54.73 11.74
CA ARG A 159 35.57 54.18 12.81
C ARG A 159 35.94 54.68 14.25
N LYS A 160 34.92 54.98 15.07
CA LYS A 160 34.88 55.06 16.57
C LYS A 160 33.40 55.25 17.00
N SER A 161 32.90 54.97 18.22
CA SER A 161 33.31 54.04 19.30
C SER A 161 32.22 54.02 20.39
N GLU A 162 31.83 52.82 20.84
CA GLU A 162 31.47 52.44 22.23
C GLU A 162 30.43 53.20 23.06
N ARG A 163 29.55 52.41 23.71
CA ARG A 163 29.00 52.71 25.04
C ARG A 163 28.94 51.39 25.83
N ALA A 164 29.39 51.39 27.08
CA ALA A 164 29.46 50.18 27.90
C ALA A 164 28.06 49.73 28.36
N LEU A 165 27.86 48.41 28.50
CA LEU A 165 26.65 47.80 29.04
C LEU A 165 26.91 47.25 30.45
N GLN A 166 26.00 47.62 31.35
CA GLN A 166 26.00 47.27 32.77
C GLN A 166 25.48 45.84 32.94
N LYS A 167 26.03 45.04 33.87
CA LYS A 167 25.51 43.69 34.13
C LYS A 167 24.05 43.78 34.61
N PRO A 168 23.08 43.09 33.98
CA PRO A 168 21.70 43.11 34.46
C PRO A 168 21.58 42.35 35.78
N THR A 169 20.93 42.95 36.76
CA THR A 169 20.51 42.29 38.00
C THR A 169 19.27 41.45 37.74
N VAL A 170 19.21 40.23 38.29
CA VAL A 170 18.07 39.32 38.11
C VAL A 170 16.90 39.80 38.99
N PRO A 171 15.69 40.00 38.45
CA PRO A 171 14.55 40.41 39.27
C PRO A 171 14.13 39.34 40.28
N GLU A 172 13.97 39.75 41.54
CA GLU A 172 13.47 38.88 42.61
C GLU A 172 12.01 38.46 42.37
N VAL A 173 11.18 39.35 41.83
CA VAL A 173 9.79 39.07 41.42
C VAL A 173 9.65 39.33 39.92
N TYR A 174 9.16 38.34 39.18
CA TYR A 174 8.90 38.45 37.73
C TYR A 174 7.64 37.61 37.43
N PRO A 175 6.43 38.20 37.55
CA PRO A 175 5.20 37.44 37.79
C PRO A 175 4.62 36.76 36.55
N GLN A 176 5.10 37.11 35.34
CA GLN A 176 4.70 36.48 34.09
C GLN A 176 5.95 36.20 33.25
N VAL A 177 6.05 34.99 32.70
CA VAL A 177 7.17 34.55 31.84
C VAL A 177 6.63 33.86 30.59
N MET A 178 7.46 33.79 29.55
CA MET A 178 7.25 32.80 28.49
C MET A 178 7.57 31.41 29.06
N ALA A 179 6.64 30.48 28.97
CA ALA A 179 6.90 29.08 29.30
C ALA A 179 7.56 28.40 28.10
N ILE A 180 8.61 27.61 28.39
CA ILE A 180 9.19 26.65 27.47
C ILE A 180 9.01 25.26 28.10
N PRO A 181 8.33 24.32 27.42
CA PRO A 181 8.25 22.94 27.89
C PRO A 181 9.58 22.21 27.69
N ILE A 182 9.81 21.18 28.48
CA ILE A 182 11.00 20.34 28.44
C ILE A 182 10.56 18.88 28.51
N ALA A 183 11.02 18.08 27.54
CA ALA A 183 10.81 16.64 27.52
C ALA A 183 11.80 15.88 28.44
N ARG A 184 11.37 14.71 28.92
CA ARG A 184 12.14 13.62 29.58
C ARG A 184 12.90 13.91 30.88
N ARG A 185 13.34 15.14 31.16
CA ARG A 185 14.15 15.43 32.35
C ARG A 185 14.03 16.88 32.80
N PRO A 186 13.61 17.16 34.05
CA PRO A 186 13.46 18.51 34.57
C PRO A 186 14.80 19.26 34.63
N LEU A 187 14.71 20.57 34.85
CA LEU A 187 15.84 21.47 35.02
C LEU A 187 16.00 21.80 36.52
N PHE A 188 17.22 21.73 37.05
CA PHE A 188 17.51 22.04 38.46
C PHE A 188 18.32 23.35 38.60
N PRO A 189 18.09 24.18 39.63
CA PRO A 189 18.82 25.43 39.86
C PRO A 189 20.36 25.26 39.83
N GLY A 190 21.05 26.19 39.16
CA GLY A 190 22.50 26.22 39.01
C GLY A 190 23.09 25.44 37.81
N PHE A 191 22.32 24.59 37.12
CA PHE A 191 22.84 23.72 36.05
C PHE A 191 22.48 24.20 34.65
N TYR A 192 23.47 24.60 33.86
CA TYR A 192 23.29 24.97 32.45
C TYR A 192 22.69 23.83 31.62
N LYS A 193 21.60 24.09 30.89
CA LYS A 193 21.00 23.15 29.94
C LYS A 193 20.82 23.83 28.57
N ALA A 194 21.33 23.20 27.53
CA ALA A 194 20.99 23.57 26.16
C ALA A 194 19.64 22.92 25.78
N ILE A 195 18.78 23.69 25.11
CA ILE A 195 17.54 23.24 24.49
C ILE A 195 17.56 23.63 23.00
N THR A 196 16.90 22.85 22.15
CA THR A 196 16.74 23.18 20.72
C THR A 196 15.27 23.42 20.44
N ILE A 197 14.97 24.63 19.99
CA ILE A 197 13.64 25.12 19.64
C ILE A 197 13.47 24.96 18.14
N LYS A 198 12.37 24.36 17.70
CA LYS A 198 12.03 24.09 16.30
C LYS A 198 11.01 25.09 15.77
N ASP A 199 10.06 25.52 16.60
CA ASP A 199 9.01 26.46 16.20
C ASP A 199 9.60 27.85 15.84
N PRO A 200 9.39 28.35 14.61
CA PRO A 200 9.94 29.62 14.15
C PRO A 200 9.39 30.83 14.94
N ASN A 201 8.19 30.75 15.50
CA ASN A 201 7.57 31.79 16.32
C ASN A 201 8.23 31.87 17.69
N VAL A 202 8.49 30.72 18.33
CA VAL A 202 9.18 30.64 19.63
C VAL A 202 10.64 31.08 19.45
N ALA A 203 11.32 30.64 18.38
CA ALA A 203 12.67 31.09 18.04
C ALA A 203 12.75 32.61 17.78
N ALA A 204 11.74 33.19 17.10
CA ALA A 204 11.64 34.63 16.90
C ALA A 204 11.41 35.39 18.23
N ALA A 205 10.50 34.91 19.08
CA ALA A 205 10.20 35.48 20.39
C ALA A 205 11.44 35.47 21.31
N VAL A 206 12.17 34.35 21.37
CA VAL A 206 13.46 34.24 22.08
C VAL A 206 14.48 35.25 21.55
N THR A 207 14.60 35.35 20.23
CA THR A 207 15.51 36.31 19.58
C THR A 207 15.14 37.76 19.92
N GLU A 208 13.85 38.08 20.08
CA GLU A 208 13.41 39.42 20.51
C GLU A 208 13.59 39.66 22.01
N MET A 209 13.35 38.67 22.88
CA MET A 209 13.64 38.76 24.33
C MET A 209 15.11 39.09 24.60
N ILE A 210 16.03 38.45 23.87
CA ILE A 210 17.48 38.74 23.94
C ILE A 210 17.77 40.17 23.47
N LYS A 211 17.22 40.61 22.31
CA LYS A 211 17.39 41.98 21.80
C LYS A 211 16.84 43.06 22.75
N ARG A 212 15.79 42.75 23.51
CA ARG A 212 15.17 43.65 24.51
C ARG A 212 15.86 43.62 25.88
N GLY A 213 16.86 42.76 26.09
CA GLY A 213 17.57 42.64 27.36
C GLY A 213 16.76 41.99 28.48
N GLN A 214 15.70 41.24 28.15
CA GLN A 214 14.84 40.53 29.10
C GLN A 214 14.79 39.00 28.79
N PRO A 215 15.94 38.29 28.84
CA PRO A 215 16.01 36.89 28.44
C PRO A 215 15.58 35.93 29.59
N TYR A 216 14.36 36.07 30.10
CA TYR A 216 13.85 35.28 31.22
C TYR A 216 12.65 34.40 30.81
N VAL A 217 12.69 33.12 31.17
CA VAL A 217 11.71 32.09 30.81
C VAL A 217 11.41 31.16 31.97
N GLY A 218 10.22 30.54 31.97
CA GLY A 218 9.88 29.44 32.87
C GLY A 218 10.06 28.10 32.16
N ALA A 219 10.88 27.21 32.71
CA ALA A 219 11.08 25.86 32.21
C ALA A 219 10.17 24.87 32.97
N PHE A 220 9.29 24.16 32.26
CA PHE A 220 8.34 23.20 32.84
C PHE A 220 8.48 21.82 32.18
N LEU A 221 8.24 20.75 32.93
CA LEU A 221 8.35 19.36 32.46
C LEU A 221 7.00 18.89 31.89
N PHE A 222 6.99 18.29 30.69
CA PHE A 222 5.81 17.58 30.16
C PHE A 222 5.49 16.32 30.98
N LYS A 223 4.20 15.98 31.12
CA LYS A 223 3.75 14.74 31.76
C LYS A 223 3.92 13.50 30.86
N ASP A 224 3.91 13.66 29.54
CA ASP A 224 4.30 12.62 28.57
C ASP A 224 5.79 12.77 28.20
N GLU A 225 6.55 11.67 28.30
CA GLU A 225 7.98 11.63 27.94
C GLU A 225 8.24 11.65 26.42
N ASN A 226 7.20 11.48 25.62
CA ASN A 226 7.23 11.46 24.15
C ASN A 226 6.79 12.77 23.50
N ALA A 227 6.25 13.73 24.27
CA ALA A 227 5.91 15.06 23.78
C ALA A 227 7.18 15.85 23.42
N ASP A 228 7.18 16.49 22.24
CA ASP A 228 8.38 17.09 21.62
C ASP A 228 8.04 18.43 20.92
N ASP A 229 6.97 19.09 21.41
CA ASP A 229 6.43 20.38 20.97
C ASP A 229 7.00 21.56 21.79
N ASP A 230 7.18 22.72 21.16
CA ASP A 230 7.77 23.92 21.78
C ASP A 230 6.76 24.82 22.52
N VAL A 231 5.46 24.54 22.43
CA VAL A 231 4.37 25.40 22.94
C VAL A 231 3.43 24.61 23.85
N ILE A 232 3.11 25.18 25.01
CA ILE A 232 2.15 24.58 25.95
C ILE A 232 0.73 24.98 25.53
N HIS A 233 -0.12 23.99 25.23
CA HIS A 233 -1.51 24.22 24.82
C HIS A 233 -2.47 24.23 26.01
N ASN A 234 -2.39 23.24 26.92
CA ASN A 234 -3.16 23.19 28.16
C ASN A 234 -2.22 23.20 29.38
N ALA A 235 -2.70 23.70 30.52
CA ALA A 235 -1.93 23.64 31.77
C ALA A 235 -1.73 22.18 32.24
N ASP A 236 -2.69 21.30 31.93
CA ASP A 236 -2.65 19.88 32.30
C ASP A 236 -1.55 19.08 31.58
N ASP A 237 -1.00 19.58 30.47
CA ASP A 237 0.04 18.87 29.71
C ASP A 237 1.40 18.84 30.45
N VAL A 238 1.60 19.76 31.40
CA VAL A 238 2.86 19.96 32.15
C VAL A 238 2.70 19.82 33.66
N HIS A 239 3.81 19.66 34.37
CA HIS A 239 3.85 19.71 35.84
C HIS A 239 3.85 21.15 36.38
N ASP A 240 3.05 21.41 37.41
CA ASP A 240 2.90 22.70 38.09
C ASP A 240 4.22 23.33 38.54
N THR A 241 5.19 22.50 38.95
CA THR A 241 6.49 22.95 39.45
C THR A 241 7.53 22.96 38.34
N GLY A 242 8.04 24.14 38.02
CA GLY A 242 9.11 24.37 37.06
C GLY A 242 10.24 25.21 37.64
N VAL A 243 11.09 25.75 36.77
CA VAL A 243 12.26 26.54 37.17
C VAL A 243 12.41 27.81 36.32
N PHE A 244 12.58 28.94 36.99
CA PHE A 244 12.88 30.22 36.38
C PHE A 244 14.32 30.24 35.87
N ALA A 245 14.48 30.41 34.56
CA ALA A 245 15.75 30.33 33.88
C ALA A 245 16.03 31.57 33.01
N GLN A 246 17.31 31.86 32.84
CA GLN A 246 17.82 32.95 32.02
C GLN A 246 18.46 32.40 30.75
N ILE A 247 18.08 32.89 29.58
CA ILE A 247 18.72 32.54 28.32
C ILE A 247 20.06 33.30 28.25
N THR A 248 21.16 32.58 28.35
CA THR A 248 22.51 33.17 28.39
C THR A 248 23.10 33.40 27.00
N SER A 249 22.71 32.56 26.05
CA SER A 249 23.03 32.68 24.63
C SER A 249 22.05 31.85 23.80
N ALA A 250 21.89 32.17 22.52
CA ALA A 250 21.14 31.38 21.56
C ALA A 250 21.80 31.44 20.18
N PHE A 251 21.84 30.31 19.47
CA PHE A 251 22.56 30.13 18.21
C PHE A 251 21.68 29.40 17.19
N PRO A 252 21.61 29.86 15.92
CA PRO A 252 20.88 29.14 14.88
C PRO A 252 21.60 27.86 14.47
N VAL A 253 20.86 26.77 14.27
CA VAL A 253 21.43 25.47 13.90
C VAL A 253 21.93 25.50 12.45
N HIS A 254 23.14 25.02 12.19
CA HIS A 254 23.68 24.92 10.83
C HIS A 254 23.12 23.69 10.10
N GLY A 255 22.16 23.91 9.20
CA GLY A 255 21.61 22.89 8.30
C GLY A 255 20.11 23.06 8.04
N GLU A 256 19.39 23.61 9.01
CA GLU A 256 17.94 23.84 8.95
C GLU A 256 17.64 25.34 8.92
N GLN A 257 16.59 25.74 8.20
CA GLN A 257 16.10 27.11 8.27
C GLN A 257 15.06 27.22 9.39
N ASN A 258 15.35 28.06 10.38
CA ASN A 258 14.53 28.51 11.52
C ASN A 258 14.64 27.76 12.86
N SER A 259 15.43 26.69 13.01
CA SER A 259 15.68 26.07 14.33
C SER A 259 16.80 26.79 15.13
N LEU A 260 16.64 26.85 16.46
CA LEU A 260 17.45 27.69 17.37
C LEU A 260 17.83 26.92 18.65
N THR A 261 19.13 26.76 18.92
CA THR A 261 19.61 26.20 20.19
C THR A 261 19.86 27.30 21.20
N ALA A 262 19.18 27.27 22.35
CA ALA A 262 19.29 28.23 23.44
C ALA A 262 19.89 27.61 24.70
N ILE A 263 20.79 28.33 25.38
CA ILE A 263 21.45 27.87 26.62
C ILE A 263 20.80 28.53 27.84
N LEU A 264 20.02 27.76 28.57
CA LEU A 264 19.34 28.16 29.80
C LEU A 264 20.26 28.05 31.02
N TYR A 265 20.29 29.08 31.86
CA TYR A 265 20.83 29.04 33.21
C TYR A 265 19.69 29.18 34.24
N PRO A 266 19.35 28.11 34.99
CA PRO A 266 18.28 28.11 35.98
C PRO A 266 18.69 28.77 37.30
N HIS A 267 17.82 29.63 37.84
CA HIS A 267 18.07 30.40 39.07
C HIS A 267 17.27 29.89 40.28
N ARG A 268 15.96 29.63 40.14
CA ARG A 268 15.06 29.28 41.27
C ARG A 268 13.81 28.51 40.84
N ARG A 269 13.22 27.75 41.75
CA ARG A 269 11.95 27.01 41.55
C ARG A 269 10.77 27.98 41.44
N ILE A 270 9.80 27.64 40.60
CA ILE A 270 8.57 28.39 40.40
C ILE A 270 7.37 27.46 40.28
N LYS A 271 6.20 27.93 40.69
CA LYS A 271 4.91 27.28 40.43
C LYS A 271 4.18 28.02 39.29
N LEU A 272 3.60 27.27 38.36
CA LEU A 272 2.64 27.77 37.36
C LEU A 272 1.31 28.05 38.06
N SER A 273 0.79 29.28 37.94
CA SER A 273 -0.51 29.64 38.53
C SER A 273 -1.63 29.77 37.50
N THR A 274 -1.36 30.36 36.33
CA THR A 274 -2.31 30.43 35.20
C THR A 274 -1.57 30.44 33.86
N LEU A 275 -2.10 29.70 32.88
CA LEU A 275 -1.67 29.70 31.48
C LEU A 275 -2.55 30.65 30.66
N ILE A 276 -1.94 31.46 29.80
CA ILE A 276 -2.61 32.28 28.79
C ILE A 276 -2.40 31.59 27.44
N PRO A 277 -3.42 30.95 26.85
CA PRO A 277 -3.28 30.19 25.61
C PRO A 277 -3.07 31.12 24.40
N PRO A 278 -2.31 30.69 23.38
CA PRO A 278 -2.01 31.51 22.22
C PRO A 278 -3.22 31.66 21.28
N GLY A 279 -3.84 32.85 21.25
CA GLY A 279 -4.74 33.21 20.13
C GLY A 279 -5.87 34.22 20.36
N GLN A 280 -6.18 34.65 21.59
CA GLN A 280 -7.34 35.53 21.81
C GLN A 280 -7.02 37.04 21.73
N SER A 281 -7.69 37.73 20.80
CA SER A 281 -7.85 39.19 20.75
C SER A 281 -9.29 39.53 20.37
N GLU A 282 -9.87 40.56 20.99
CA GLU A 282 -11.34 40.75 21.03
C GLU A 282 -11.98 41.40 19.78
N ALA A 283 -13.30 41.15 19.63
CA ALA A 283 -14.32 42.00 18.97
C ALA A 283 -14.34 42.05 17.40
N LYS A 284 -15.50 42.17 16.71
CA LYS A 284 -16.92 42.36 17.12
C LYS A 284 -17.92 42.05 15.96
N LYS A 285 -19.13 41.56 16.30
CA LYS A 285 -20.42 41.58 15.52
C LYS A 285 -20.49 40.71 14.22
N SER A 286 -21.66 40.16 13.81
CA SER A 286 -22.97 39.97 14.48
C SER A 286 -23.88 38.94 13.76
N GLU A 287 -24.80 38.36 14.56
CA GLU A 287 -26.08 37.62 14.31
C GLU A 287 -27.04 38.10 13.18
N PRO A 288 -28.21 37.45 12.89
CA PRO A 288 -28.83 36.22 13.49
C PRO A 288 -29.51 35.18 12.54
N THR A 289 -29.90 34.00 13.10
CA THR A 289 -31.10 33.14 12.74
C THR A 289 -31.20 32.50 11.32
N ASP A 290 -31.98 31.43 11.05
CA ASP A 290 -33.06 30.75 11.82
C ASP A 290 -33.24 29.25 11.44
N GLY A 291 -34.12 28.52 12.15
CA GLY A 291 -34.86 27.37 11.60
C GLY A 291 -34.49 25.96 12.12
N SER A 292 -35.48 25.18 12.56
CA SER A 292 -35.30 23.90 13.27
C SER A 292 -36.00 22.66 12.67
N THR A 293 -35.69 21.51 13.29
CA THR A 293 -36.11 20.10 13.15
C THR A 293 -37.61 19.82 12.92
N PRO A 294 -38.00 18.55 12.60
CA PRO A 294 -38.61 17.73 13.67
C PRO A 294 -38.33 16.20 13.67
N THR A 295 -38.64 15.60 14.83
CA THR A 295 -38.69 14.17 15.25
C THR A 295 -40.00 13.45 14.78
N PRO A 296 -40.35 12.16 15.06
CA PRO A 296 -40.46 11.42 16.37
C PRO A 296 -39.83 9.98 16.37
N THR A 297 -39.58 9.18 17.44
CA THR A 297 -40.03 8.93 18.86
C THR A 297 -41.20 7.95 19.13
N ALA A 298 -40.97 6.96 20.03
CA ALA A 298 -41.95 6.12 20.77
C ALA A 298 -41.24 5.15 21.78
N ASN A 299 -41.83 4.62 22.89
CA ASN A 299 -42.73 5.20 23.94
C ASN A 299 -42.98 4.21 25.14
N ALA A 300 -43.73 4.67 26.20
CA ALA A 300 -44.18 4.00 27.46
C ALA A 300 -43.20 4.09 28.69
N THR A 301 -43.50 4.31 30.00
CA THR A 301 -44.69 4.52 30.92
C THR A 301 -45.63 3.33 31.24
N PRO A 302 -46.37 3.25 32.40
CA PRO A 302 -46.63 4.27 33.47
C PRO A 302 -46.64 3.85 34.99
N GLU A 303 -46.59 4.87 35.89
CA GLU A 303 -47.40 5.18 37.13
C GLU A 303 -47.74 4.16 38.26
N PRO A 304 -48.16 4.59 39.49
CA PRO A 304 -48.34 5.96 40.08
C PRO A 304 -47.40 6.16 41.32
N GLU A 305 -47.63 6.86 42.47
CA GLU A 305 -48.73 7.64 43.10
C GLU A 305 -48.17 8.82 44.00
N PRO A 306 -48.70 9.34 45.16
CA PRO A 306 -48.76 10.81 45.32
C PRO A 306 -47.91 11.50 46.42
N GLU A 307 -47.42 12.70 46.06
CA GLU A 307 -47.31 13.99 46.79
C GLU A 307 -46.94 14.03 48.31
N VAL A 308 -45.97 14.82 48.81
CA VAL A 308 -45.95 16.31 48.89
C VAL A 308 -44.54 16.83 49.30
N ILE A 309 -44.07 17.92 48.67
CA ILE A 309 -43.03 18.92 49.07
C ILE A 309 -41.94 18.52 50.09
N PRO A 310 -40.65 18.51 49.66
CA PRO A 310 -39.58 19.14 50.46
C PRO A 310 -38.48 19.92 49.68
N GLN A 311 -37.87 20.89 50.35
CA GLN A 311 -36.53 21.47 50.08
C GLN A 311 -35.63 21.15 51.31
N PRO A 312 -34.33 21.54 51.41
CA PRO A 312 -33.28 21.90 50.43
C PRO A 312 -31.93 21.15 50.68
N LYS A 313 -30.84 21.55 49.98
CA LYS A 313 -29.38 21.44 50.37
C LYS A 313 -28.73 20.02 50.41
N PRO A 314 -27.37 19.90 50.51
CA PRO A 314 -26.29 20.82 50.07
C PRO A 314 -25.08 20.14 49.35
N ALA A 315 -24.38 20.90 48.50
CA ALA A 315 -22.96 20.81 48.08
C ALA A 315 -22.66 22.15 47.33
N GLU A 316 -21.62 22.94 47.62
CA GLU A 316 -20.19 22.76 47.27
C GLU A 316 -19.96 22.74 45.74
N GLU A 317 -19.22 23.67 45.10
CA GLU A 317 -18.64 24.98 45.49
C GLU A 317 -18.57 25.86 44.21
N ASP A 318 -18.82 27.19 44.25
CA ASP A 318 -18.21 28.13 43.28
C ASP A 318 -18.33 29.63 43.66
N ALA A 319 -17.63 30.48 42.88
CA ALA A 319 -17.12 31.82 43.18
C ALA A 319 -18.04 33.04 42.89
N SER A 320 -17.41 34.24 42.85
CA SER A 320 -17.96 35.61 42.72
C SER A 320 -18.44 36.26 44.05
N PRO A 321 -18.52 37.61 44.20
CA PRO A 321 -18.53 38.65 43.14
C PRO A 321 -17.70 39.95 43.35
N ASP A 322 -17.68 40.75 42.28
CA ASP A 322 -17.59 42.22 42.12
C ASP A 322 -16.94 43.22 43.12
N LYS A 323 -15.97 43.97 42.56
CA LYS A 323 -15.86 45.46 42.48
C LYS A 323 -16.09 46.42 43.69
N LYS A 324 -15.10 47.33 43.87
CA LYS A 324 -15.14 48.76 44.31
C LYS A 324 -15.29 49.16 45.80
N GLY A 325 -14.58 50.24 46.16
CA GLY A 325 -14.69 51.04 47.41
C GLY A 325 -13.57 50.70 48.42
N ASP A 326 -12.58 51.53 48.78
CA ASP A 326 -12.47 52.98 49.12
C ASP A 326 -12.82 53.30 50.60
N VAL A 327 -12.29 54.41 51.12
CA VAL A 327 -12.46 55.03 52.47
C VAL A 327 -11.48 54.61 53.60
N VAL A 328 -10.22 55.09 53.50
CA VAL A 328 -9.68 56.17 54.36
C VAL A 328 -9.85 56.07 55.90
N ALA A 329 -8.79 55.76 56.69
CA ALA A 329 -8.27 56.56 57.86
C ALA A 329 -7.30 55.87 58.89
N SER A 330 -6.04 56.34 58.95
CA SER A 330 -5.21 56.70 60.15
C SER A 330 -5.47 56.05 61.53
N PHE A 331 -4.49 55.37 62.16
CA PHE A 331 -3.38 55.93 63.01
C PHE A 331 -3.84 56.73 64.24
N GLU A 332 -3.15 56.77 65.39
CA GLU A 332 -2.02 56.00 65.96
C GLU A 332 -1.79 56.59 67.37
N GLU A 333 -1.46 55.79 68.39
CA GLU A 333 -1.10 56.31 69.71
C GLU A 333 -0.06 55.40 70.41
N SER A 334 1.21 55.79 70.58
CA SER A 334 1.84 57.08 70.23
C SER A 334 2.45 57.09 68.82
N ALA A 335 2.22 58.06 67.93
CA ALA A 335 1.23 59.16 67.94
C ALA A 335 1.07 59.83 66.54
N VAL A 336 -0.09 59.62 65.88
CA VAL A 336 -0.66 60.37 64.72
C VAL A 336 -0.05 60.18 63.29
N ALA A 337 -0.90 59.76 62.31
CA ALA A 337 -0.78 60.14 60.87
C ALA A 337 -0.73 59.08 59.72
N SER A 338 -1.88 58.46 59.37
CA SER A 338 -2.32 57.98 58.02
C SER A 338 -1.66 56.77 57.31
N LYS A 339 -2.47 55.72 56.99
CA LYS A 339 -2.97 55.29 55.64
C LYS A 339 -1.91 54.60 54.73
N ALA A 340 -2.15 53.48 54.04
CA ALA A 340 -3.26 53.01 53.18
C ALA A 340 -3.22 53.52 51.72
N ASP A 341 -3.29 52.57 50.78
CA ASP A 341 -3.55 52.59 49.32
C ASP A 341 -3.07 53.72 48.40
N GLY A 342 -2.54 53.30 47.23
CA GLY A 342 -2.18 54.19 46.12
C GLY A 342 -1.60 53.41 44.93
N ALA A 343 -2.44 53.01 43.99
CA ALA A 343 -1.99 52.25 42.82
C ALA A 343 -1.07 53.09 41.90
N SER A 344 0.03 52.47 41.47
CA SER A 344 0.80 52.91 40.31
C SER A 344 0.80 51.78 39.27
N GLU A 345 0.60 52.14 38.00
CA GLU A 345 0.42 51.19 36.91
C GLU A 345 1.69 50.35 36.71
N LYS A 346 1.63 49.05 37.03
CA LYS A 346 2.76 48.15 36.85
C LYS A 346 2.96 47.83 35.37
N TYR A 347 3.93 48.54 34.78
CA TYR A 347 4.59 48.23 33.51
C TYR A 347 4.75 46.71 33.31
N GLU A 348 3.98 46.12 32.37
CA GLU A 348 4.10 44.70 31.99
C GLU A 348 5.28 44.51 31.01
N PRO A 349 6.40 43.88 31.43
CA PRO A 349 7.55 43.69 30.54
C PRO A 349 7.25 42.74 29.37
N THR A 350 6.38 41.75 29.60
CA THR A 350 5.99 40.69 28.66
C THR A 350 4.96 41.12 27.60
N SER A 351 4.41 42.33 27.69
CA SER A 351 3.30 42.82 26.85
C SER A 351 3.54 42.71 25.33
N PHE A 352 4.80 42.71 24.87
CA PHE A 352 5.14 42.53 23.45
C PHE A 352 5.02 41.08 22.95
N LEU A 353 5.13 40.08 23.84
CA LEU A 353 5.06 38.66 23.48
C LEU A 353 3.66 38.24 23.04
N ARG A 354 2.62 38.98 23.45
CA ARG A 354 1.22 38.80 23.00
C ARG A 354 1.03 38.93 21.47
N LYS A 355 2.06 39.34 20.72
CA LYS A 355 2.08 39.36 19.24
C LYS A 355 2.47 38.03 18.60
N TYR A 356 3.05 37.11 19.36
CA TYR A 356 3.49 35.80 18.89
C TYR A 356 2.58 34.72 19.50
N PRO A 357 2.32 33.61 18.78
CA PRO A 357 1.61 32.46 19.33
C PRO A 357 2.54 31.66 20.27
N VAL A 358 2.81 32.19 21.45
CA VAL A 358 3.69 31.58 22.47
C VAL A 358 2.96 31.39 23.79
N SER A 359 3.30 30.34 24.52
CA SER A 359 2.78 30.06 25.86
C SER A 359 3.28 31.09 26.88
N LEU A 360 2.39 31.95 27.36
CA LEU A 360 2.64 32.88 28.47
C LEU A 360 2.01 32.32 29.75
N VAL A 361 2.78 32.29 30.83
CA VAL A 361 2.32 31.79 32.14
C VAL A 361 2.57 32.83 33.23
N ASN A 362 1.63 32.94 34.15
CA ASN A 362 1.86 33.63 35.42
C ASN A 362 2.49 32.65 36.41
N VAL A 363 3.46 33.12 37.20
CA VAL A 363 4.34 32.26 38.01
C VAL A 363 4.64 32.83 39.39
N GLU A 364 4.70 31.94 40.37
CA GLU A 364 5.02 32.24 41.78
C GLU A 364 6.37 31.65 42.16
N ASN A 365 7.17 32.37 42.95
CA ASN A 365 8.44 31.85 43.45
C ASN A 365 8.18 30.85 44.59
N LEU A 366 8.77 29.66 44.52
CA LEU A 366 8.74 28.70 45.63
C LEU A 366 9.93 28.92 46.57
N THR A 367 9.66 28.85 47.88
CA THR A 367 10.66 28.93 48.96
C THR A 367 10.67 27.64 49.76
N ASP A 368 11.86 27.16 50.12
CA ASP A 368 12.03 25.95 50.94
C ASP A 368 11.52 26.14 52.38
N GLU A 369 11.11 25.04 53.01
CA GLU A 369 10.65 25.03 54.40
C GLU A 369 11.81 25.31 55.39
N PRO A 370 11.55 26.03 56.51
CA PRO A 370 12.57 26.26 57.53
C PRO A 370 12.96 24.94 58.24
N TYR A 371 14.23 24.56 58.13
CA TYR A 371 14.78 23.32 58.66
C TYR A 371 15.82 23.56 59.77
N ASP A 372 16.03 22.59 60.66
CA ASP A 372 17.16 22.63 61.59
C ASP A 372 18.43 22.02 60.94
N PRO A 373 19.48 22.80 60.67
CA PRO A 373 20.75 22.28 60.14
C PRO A 373 21.49 21.34 61.11
N LYS A 374 21.00 21.16 62.35
CA LYS A 374 21.52 20.19 63.32
C LYS A 374 20.77 18.84 63.31
N SER A 375 19.70 18.67 62.50
CA SER A 375 18.97 17.39 62.40
C SER A 375 19.95 16.22 62.19
N PRO A 376 19.89 15.16 63.02
CA PRO A 376 20.78 14.01 62.88
C PRO A 376 20.52 13.26 61.57
N VAL A 377 19.28 13.28 61.06
CA VAL A 377 18.89 12.62 59.81
C VAL A 377 19.49 13.35 58.61
N ILE A 378 19.31 14.68 58.51
CA ILE A 378 19.90 15.49 57.42
C ILE A 378 21.42 15.30 57.38
N ARG A 379 22.10 15.27 58.54
CA ARG A 379 23.55 15.04 58.61
C ARG A 379 23.96 13.63 58.21
N ALA A 380 23.18 12.61 58.55
CA ALA A 380 23.44 11.24 58.12
C ALA A 380 23.28 11.08 56.60
N VAL A 381 22.17 11.58 56.03
CA VAL A 381 21.89 11.52 54.59
C VAL A 381 22.92 12.35 53.80
N THR A 382 23.36 13.50 54.31
CA THR A 382 24.44 14.30 53.71
C THR A 382 25.75 13.50 53.57
N ASN A 383 26.16 12.80 54.63
CA ASN A 383 27.38 11.97 54.60
C ASN A 383 27.24 10.79 53.65
N GLU A 384 26.06 10.15 53.61
CA GLU A 384 25.79 9.00 52.74
C GLU A 384 25.77 9.41 51.25
N ILE A 385 25.12 10.53 50.91
CA ILE A 385 25.17 11.14 49.56
C ILE A 385 26.64 11.39 49.15
N VAL A 386 27.44 11.99 50.03
CA VAL A 386 28.87 12.26 49.79
C VAL A 386 29.71 10.98 49.65
N ASN A 387 29.30 9.86 50.24
CA ASN A 387 29.97 8.57 50.04
C ASN A 387 29.61 7.95 48.69
N VAL A 388 28.31 7.90 48.33
CA VAL A 388 27.87 7.41 47.02
C VAL A 388 28.49 8.23 45.88
N PHE A 389 28.57 9.56 46.01
CA PHE A 389 29.29 10.43 45.05
C PHE A 389 30.76 9.99 44.82
N LYS A 390 31.48 9.56 45.86
CA LYS A 390 32.88 9.08 45.73
C LYS A 390 32.97 7.75 45.01
N GLU A 391 32.03 6.83 45.24
CA GLU A 391 32.01 5.52 44.59
C GLU A 391 31.71 5.65 43.09
N VAL A 392 30.71 6.45 42.71
CA VAL A 392 30.43 6.72 41.29
C VAL A 392 31.62 7.43 40.62
N ALA A 393 32.28 8.38 41.29
CA ALA A 393 33.45 9.08 40.78
C ALA A 393 34.72 8.21 40.62
N GLN A 394 34.77 7.01 41.21
CA GLN A 394 35.81 6.00 40.94
C GLN A 394 35.48 5.17 39.68
N MET A 395 34.20 5.03 39.35
CA MET A 395 33.71 4.18 38.26
C MET A 395 33.47 4.96 36.95
N ASN A 396 33.18 6.26 37.03
CA ASN A 396 32.93 7.14 35.89
C ASN A 396 33.74 8.45 36.01
N SER A 397 34.61 8.72 35.04
CA SER A 397 35.47 9.92 35.03
C SER A 397 34.69 11.22 34.74
N LEU A 398 33.65 11.19 33.91
CA LEU A 398 32.85 12.38 33.58
C LEU A 398 32.13 12.92 34.83
N PHE A 399 31.68 12.01 35.67
CA PHE A 399 31.03 12.29 36.95
C PHE A 399 31.97 12.96 37.96
N ARG A 400 33.26 12.57 37.96
CA ARG A 400 34.31 13.21 38.76
C ARG A 400 34.55 14.67 38.34
N ASP A 401 34.54 14.94 37.04
CA ASP A 401 34.73 16.31 36.52
C ASP A 401 33.53 17.21 36.89
N GLN A 402 32.31 16.67 36.84
CA GLN A 402 31.08 17.36 37.29
C GLN A 402 31.12 17.68 38.80
N ILE A 403 31.57 16.76 39.67
CA ILE A 403 31.80 17.03 41.11
C ILE A 403 32.85 18.12 41.29
N SER A 404 33.93 18.11 40.51
CA SER A 404 34.97 19.15 40.61
C SER A 404 34.42 20.53 40.22
N THR A 405 33.60 20.60 39.17
CA THR A 405 32.97 21.84 38.71
C THR A 405 31.97 22.38 39.74
N PHE A 406 31.13 21.51 40.31
CA PHE A 406 30.22 21.90 41.40
C PHE A 406 30.99 22.44 42.61
N SER A 407 32.06 21.74 43.02
CA SER A 407 32.94 22.13 44.14
C SER A 407 33.73 23.42 43.90
N MET A 408 33.93 23.83 42.64
CA MET A 408 34.51 25.13 42.26
C MET A 408 33.46 26.24 42.12
N SER A 409 32.18 25.89 41.91
CA SER A 409 31.10 26.85 41.63
C SER A 409 30.48 27.48 42.89
N GLN A 410 30.53 26.79 44.03
CA GLN A 410 30.08 27.29 45.33
C GLN A 410 31.27 27.83 46.14
N SER A 411 30.98 28.70 47.11
CA SER A 411 32.03 29.36 47.89
C SER A 411 32.89 28.38 48.70
N THR A 412 34.15 28.76 48.93
CA THR A 412 35.23 27.88 49.40
C THR A 412 34.89 27.06 50.65
N GLY A 413 34.89 25.72 50.51
CA GLY A 413 35.24 24.77 51.57
C GLY A 413 34.14 23.81 52.04
N ASN A 414 32.88 24.25 52.14
CA ASN A 414 31.85 23.52 52.88
C ASN A 414 30.63 23.10 52.01
N VAL A 415 30.81 22.11 51.13
CA VAL A 415 29.70 21.48 50.37
C VAL A 415 28.63 20.89 51.30
N THR A 416 29.00 20.54 52.54
CA THR A 416 28.09 20.01 53.57
C THR A 416 27.24 21.06 54.30
N ALA A 417 27.39 22.36 54.00
CA ALA A 417 26.64 23.43 54.67
C ALA A 417 25.26 23.72 54.07
N GLU A 418 25.00 23.32 52.82
CA GLU A 418 23.77 23.65 52.09
C GLU A 418 23.09 22.38 51.53
N PRO A 419 22.39 21.58 52.36
CA PRO A 419 21.80 20.30 51.94
C PRO A 419 20.82 20.45 50.76
N ALA A 420 20.05 21.54 50.69
CA ALA A 420 19.13 21.80 49.59
C ALA A 420 19.83 21.82 48.21
N LYS A 421 21.00 22.46 48.09
CA LYS A 421 21.79 22.47 46.85
C LYS A 421 22.47 21.13 46.56
N LEU A 422 22.82 20.37 47.59
CA LEU A 422 23.42 19.04 47.45
C LEU A 422 22.41 18.01 46.92
N ALA A 423 21.16 18.06 47.36
CA ALA A 423 20.07 17.26 46.80
C ALA A 423 19.84 17.58 45.32
N ASP A 424 19.81 18.86 44.96
CA ASP A 424 19.61 19.31 43.58
C ASP A 424 20.78 18.94 42.68
N PHE A 425 22.02 18.97 43.19
CA PHE A 425 23.19 18.44 42.48
C PHE A 425 23.10 16.92 42.26
N ALA A 426 22.71 16.15 43.28
CA ALA A 426 22.55 14.70 43.16
C ALA A 426 21.50 14.33 42.10
N ALA A 427 20.36 15.03 42.07
CA ALA A 427 19.33 14.84 41.04
C ALA A 427 19.76 15.37 39.65
N ALA A 428 20.50 16.48 39.58
CA ALA A 428 20.98 17.06 38.33
C ALA A 428 22.04 16.21 37.61
N VAL A 429 22.83 15.42 38.33
CA VAL A 429 23.83 14.53 37.72
C VAL A 429 23.30 13.12 37.44
N SER A 430 22.49 12.54 38.34
CA SER A 430 22.02 11.14 38.25
C SER A 430 20.98 10.91 37.14
N ALA A 431 21.10 9.81 36.39
CA ALA A 431 20.13 9.37 35.38
C ALA A 431 18.94 8.64 36.01
N GLY A 432 18.15 9.36 36.81
CA GLY A 432 16.87 8.90 37.35
C GLY A 432 15.71 9.02 36.37
N ASP A 433 14.61 8.33 36.69
CA ASP A 433 13.35 8.39 35.95
C ASP A 433 12.72 9.79 36.05
N SER A 434 11.98 10.23 35.01
CA SER A 434 11.47 11.60 34.90
C SER A 434 10.61 12.01 36.12
N ALA A 435 9.74 11.11 36.57
CA ALA A 435 8.87 11.30 37.73
C ALA A 435 9.65 11.45 39.05
N GLU A 436 10.67 10.61 39.30
CA GLU A 436 11.47 10.69 40.54
C GLU A 436 12.29 11.98 40.63
N LEU A 437 12.82 12.44 39.49
CA LEU A 437 13.50 13.73 39.41
C LEU A 437 12.53 14.89 39.63
N GLN A 438 11.32 14.80 39.08
CA GLN A 438 10.27 15.81 39.32
C GLN A 438 9.81 15.84 40.78
N GLU A 439 9.75 14.70 41.48
CA GLU A 439 9.48 14.65 42.91
C GLU A 439 10.54 15.36 43.77
N VAL A 440 11.82 15.23 43.43
CA VAL A 440 12.90 15.99 44.09
C VAL A 440 12.76 17.50 43.82
N LEU A 441 12.26 17.88 42.64
CA LEU A 441 11.96 19.27 42.29
C LEU A 441 10.71 19.82 43.00
N SER A 442 9.70 18.99 43.31
CA SER A 442 8.48 19.43 44.00
C SER A 442 8.54 19.40 45.53
N SER A 443 9.29 18.48 46.16
CA SER A 443 9.39 18.41 47.62
C SER A 443 10.01 19.68 48.21
N LEU A 444 9.20 20.49 48.92
CA LEU A 444 9.64 21.70 49.65
C LEU A 444 10.40 21.37 50.94
N ASN A 445 10.09 20.22 51.55
CA ASN A 445 10.78 19.74 52.74
C ASN A 445 12.19 19.22 52.39
N ILE A 446 13.21 19.75 53.06
CA ILE A 446 14.61 19.45 52.77
C ILE A 446 15.04 18.05 53.24
N GLU A 447 14.43 17.49 54.31
CA GLU A 447 14.79 16.16 54.79
C GLU A 447 14.26 15.07 53.83
N GLU A 448 13.02 15.19 53.37
CA GLU A 448 12.48 14.33 52.31
C GLU A 448 13.23 14.47 50.98
N ARG A 449 13.49 15.72 50.55
CA ARG A 449 14.22 16.00 49.29
C ARG A 449 15.59 15.32 49.28
N MET A 450 16.31 15.36 50.40
CA MET A 450 17.60 14.69 50.57
C MET A 450 17.47 13.15 50.50
N GLN A 451 16.43 12.58 51.11
CA GLN A 451 16.19 11.13 51.03
C GLN A 451 15.86 10.68 49.60
N LYS A 452 14.96 11.38 48.89
CA LYS A 452 14.63 11.09 47.49
C LYS A 452 15.85 11.23 46.57
N ALA A 453 16.63 12.31 46.72
CA ALA A 453 17.85 12.50 45.94
C ALA A 453 18.90 11.40 46.18
N LEU A 454 19.01 10.86 47.40
CA LEU A 454 19.87 9.71 47.70
C LEU A 454 19.42 8.42 46.99
N VAL A 455 18.10 8.16 46.88
CA VAL A 455 17.58 6.98 46.17
C VAL A 455 17.96 7.03 44.70
N VAL A 456 17.75 8.17 44.04
CA VAL A 456 18.11 8.37 42.63
C VAL A 456 19.63 8.24 42.42
N LEU A 457 20.44 8.80 43.32
CA LEU A 457 21.90 8.68 43.28
C LEU A 457 22.39 7.23 43.48
N LYS A 458 21.66 6.39 44.24
CA LYS A 458 21.96 4.96 44.39
C LYS A 458 21.57 4.13 43.15
N LYS A 459 20.54 4.52 42.38
CA LYS A 459 20.29 3.95 41.04
C LYS A 459 21.47 4.22 40.10
N GLU A 460 21.99 5.45 40.07
CA GLU A 460 23.16 5.81 39.26
C GLU A 460 24.40 4.96 39.62
N LEU A 461 24.67 4.74 40.90
CA LEU A 461 25.76 3.85 41.34
C LEU A 461 25.57 2.41 40.83
N MET A 462 24.36 1.86 40.90
CA MET A 462 24.07 0.52 40.40
C MET A 462 24.24 0.43 38.88
N ASN A 463 23.83 1.46 38.13
CA ASN A 463 24.05 1.57 36.69
C ASN A 463 25.54 1.62 36.34
N ALA A 464 26.33 2.46 37.03
CA ALA A 464 27.78 2.56 36.82
C ALA A 464 28.52 1.24 37.17
N GLN A 465 28.11 0.54 38.22
CA GLN A 465 28.61 -0.79 38.56
C GLN A 465 28.29 -1.82 37.46
N LEU A 466 27.06 -1.83 36.95
CA LEU A 466 26.64 -2.73 35.86
C LEU A 466 27.40 -2.44 34.57
N GLN A 467 27.55 -1.17 34.17
CA GLN A 467 28.35 -0.77 33.00
C GLN A 467 29.81 -1.23 33.15
N SER A 468 30.46 -0.97 34.29
CA SER A 468 31.83 -1.43 34.54
C SER A 468 31.98 -2.95 34.45
N LYS A 469 30.97 -3.70 34.90
CA LYS A 469 30.92 -5.16 34.79
C LYS A 469 30.77 -5.62 33.34
N ILE A 470 29.86 -5.01 32.57
CA ILE A 470 29.68 -5.27 31.14
C ILE A 470 30.97 -4.99 30.37
N THR A 471 31.65 -3.86 30.63
CA THR A 471 32.94 -3.54 29.99
C THR A 471 33.99 -4.63 30.28
N LYS A 472 34.13 -5.07 31.52
CA LYS A 472 35.06 -6.17 31.90
C LYS A 472 34.70 -7.51 31.25
N ASP A 473 33.41 -7.85 31.18
CA ASP A 473 32.94 -9.06 30.50
C ASP A 473 33.18 -8.99 28.98
N VAL A 474 33.00 -7.82 28.37
CA VAL A 474 33.30 -7.53 26.96
C VAL A 474 34.80 -7.60 26.69
N GLU A 475 35.65 -6.98 27.52
CA GLU A 475 37.12 -7.11 27.47
C GLU A 475 37.56 -8.58 27.61
N SER A 476 36.93 -9.36 28.50
CA SER A 476 37.23 -10.80 28.63
C SER A 476 36.86 -11.60 27.38
N LYS A 477 35.80 -11.19 26.65
CA LYS A 477 35.38 -11.79 25.37
C LYS A 477 36.26 -11.31 24.22
N ILE A 478 36.70 -10.05 24.21
CA ILE A 478 37.62 -9.48 23.22
C ILE A 478 39.00 -10.15 23.35
N THR A 479 39.55 -10.26 24.56
CA THR A 479 40.85 -10.91 24.79
C THR A 479 40.82 -12.40 24.50
N LYS A 480 39.70 -13.10 24.78
CA LYS A 480 39.47 -14.47 24.28
C LYS A 480 39.45 -14.52 22.76
N ARG A 481 38.66 -13.68 22.09
CA ARG A 481 38.61 -13.61 20.61
C ARG A 481 39.94 -13.21 19.97
N GLN A 482 40.73 -12.34 20.59
CA GLN A 482 42.08 -11.99 20.12
C GLN A 482 43.04 -13.19 20.26
N ARG A 483 42.96 -13.94 21.36
CA ARG A 483 43.71 -15.20 21.52
C ARG A 483 43.25 -16.25 20.52
N GLU A 484 41.95 -16.41 20.29
CA GLU A 484 41.37 -17.31 19.28
C GLU A 484 41.79 -16.91 17.85
N TYR A 485 41.77 -15.61 17.53
CA TYR A 485 42.28 -15.06 16.27
C TYR A 485 43.76 -15.35 16.09
N TRP A 486 44.59 -15.09 17.10
CA TRP A 486 46.04 -15.31 17.02
C TRP A 486 46.40 -16.81 16.95
N LEU A 487 45.63 -17.66 17.63
CA LEU A 487 45.72 -19.12 17.47
C LEU A 487 45.23 -19.58 16.09
N MET A 488 44.18 -18.99 15.52
CA MET A 488 43.74 -19.24 14.14
C MET A 488 44.80 -18.81 13.13
N GLU A 489 45.46 -17.66 13.33
CA GLU A 489 46.50 -17.13 12.47
C GLU A 489 47.78 -17.99 12.53
N GLN A 490 48.19 -18.43 13.73
CA GLN A 490 49.25 -19.42 13.92
C GLN A 490 48.87 -20.78 13.28
N MET A 491 47.65 -21.28 13.52
CA MET A 491 47.17 -22.51 12.88
C MET A 491 47.06 -22.40 11.37
N LYS A 492 46.80 -21.21 10.82
CA LYS A 492 46.78 -20.94 9.37
C LYS A 492 48.19 -20.92 8.78
N GLY A 493 49.16 -20.33 9.48
CA GLY A 493 50.58 -20.47 9.16
C GLY A 493 51.02 -21.93 9.13
N ILE A 494 50.75 -22.67 10.21
CA ILE A 494 51.09 -24.10 10.35
C ILE A 494 50.39 -24.94 9.27
N ARG A 495 49.12 -24.70 8.94
CA ARG A 495 48.39 -25.43 7.88
C ARG A 495 48.95 -25.17 6.48
N ARG A 496 49.39 -23.93 6.22
CA ARG A 496 50.05 -23.54 4.98
C ARG A 496 51.43 -24.18 4.84
N GLU A 497 52.21 -24.25 5.92
CA GLU A 497 53.49 -24.98 5.95
C GLU A 497 53.32 -26.50 5.80
N LEU A 498 52.22 -27.07 6.31
CA LEU A 498 51.89 -28.49 6.19
C LEU A 498 51.28 -28.88 4.82
N GLY A 499 50.93 -27.93 3.96
CA GLY A 499 50.38 -28.20 2.62
C GLY A 499 48.98 -28.82 2.60
N ILE A 500 48.19 -28.68 3.67
CA ILE A 500 46.83 -29.24 3.78
C ILE A 500 45.78 -28.13 3.62
N GLU A 501 45.89 -27.33 2.55
CA GLU A 501 44.90 -26.31 2.18
C GLU A 501 43.95 -26.85 1.10
N SER A 502 42.76 -27.27 1.54
CA SER A 502 41.54 -27.21 0.72
C SER A 502 40.44 -26.65 1.62
N ASP A 503 40.38 -25.32 1.69
CA ASP A 503 39.53 -24.59 2.63
C ASP A 503 38.04 -24.83 2.33
N GLY A 504 37.18 -24.51 3.29
CA GLY A 504 35.73 -24.52 3.10
C GLY A 504 35.28 -23.58 1.96
N LYS A 505 36.07 -22.51 1.72
CA LYS A 505 35.92 -21.61 0.57
C LYS A 505 36.23 -22.30 -0.76
N ASP A 506 37.37 -22.97 -0.87
CA ASP A 506 37.87 -23.49 -2.15
C ASP A 506 36.88 -24.51 -2.72
N LYS A 507 36.39 -25.41 -1.85
CA LYS A 507 35.34 -26.38 -2.16
C LYS A 507 34.00 -25.75 -2.53
N LEU A 508 33.71 -24.52 -2.09
CA LEU A 508 32.53 -23.77 -2.50
C LEU A 508 32.72 -23.15 -3.90
N VAL A 509 33.91 -22.60 -4.18
CA VAL A 509 34.28 -22.07 -5.50
C VAL A 509 34.34 -23.18 -6.55
N GLU A 510 34.92 -24.34 -6.23
CA GLU A 510 34.92 -25.54 -7.08
C GLU A 510 33.48 -25.98 -7.41
N ARG A 511 32.59 -26.11 -6.41
CA ARG A 511 31.17 -26.44 -6.64
C ARG A 511 30.46 -25.45 -7.56
N PHE A 512 30.74 -24.14 -7.45
CA PHE A 512 30.15 -23.16 -8.37
C PHE A 512 30.69 -23.31 -9.80
N LYS A 513 31.99 -23.60 -9.97
CA LYS A 513 32.57 -23.90 -11.29
C LYS A 513 31.99 -25.21 -11.88
N GLU A 514 31.88 -26.27 -11.09
CA GLU A 514 31.24 -27.54 -11.49
C GLU A 514 29.75 -27.40 -11.86
N LYS A 515 29.03 -26.43 -11.30
CA LYS A 515 27.67 -26.08 -11.74
C LYS A 515 27.73 -25.30 -13.07
N ALA A 516 28.59 -24.28 -13.15
CA ALA A 516 28.71 -23.40 -14.30
C ALA A 516 29.13 -24.13 -15.58
N ASP A 517 30.04 -25.10 -15.51
CA ASP A 517 30.48 -25.86 -16.69
C ASP A 517 29.45 -26.90 -17.17
N LYS A 518 28.33 -27.08 -16.45
CA LYS A 518 27.14 -27.84 -16.90
C LYS A 518 26.07 -26.95 -17.54
N LEU A 519 26.29 -25.63 -17.58
CA LEU A 519 25.34 -24.61 -18.04
C LEU A 519 25.94 -23.84 -19.21
N ALA A 520 25.20 -23.69 -20.30
CA ALA A 520 25.67 -22.93 -21.47
C ALA A 520 25.40 -21.43 -21.28
N MET A 521 26.10 -20.82 -20.31
CA MET A 521 26.01 -19.39 -20.03
C MET A 521 26.49 -18.54 -21.22
N PRO A 522 25.73 -17.51 -21.65
CA PRO A 522 26.19 -16.54 -22.64
C PRO A 522 27.48 -15.83 -22.20
N GLU A 523 28.30 -15.36 -23.15
CA GLU A 523 29.61 -14.76 -22.87
C GLU A 523 29.56 -13.61 -21.86
N ALA A 524 28.57 -12.71 -21.99
CA ALA A 524 28.34 -11.61 -21.04
C ALA A 524 28.06 -12.11 -19.60
N VAL A 525 27.31 -13.20 -19.47
CA VAL A 525 26.97 -13.82 -18.17
C VAL A 525 28.17 -14.58 -17.61
N ARG A 526 28.90 -15.32 -18.46
CA ARG A 526 30.13 -16.04 -18.08
C ARG A 526 31.17 -15.08 -17.50
N LYS A 527 31.36 -13.91 -18.13
CA LYS A 527 32.26 -12.87 -17.62
C LYS A 527 31.86 -12.38 -16.21
N VAL A 528 30.60 -12.02 -16.01
CA VAL A 528 30.11 -11.55 -14.69
C VAL A 528 30.22 -12.64 -13.63
N PHE A 529 29.96 -13.90 -14.00
CA PHE A 529 30.17 -15.06 -13.13
C PHE A 529 31.64 -15.24 -12.72
N ASP A 530 32.58 -15.15 -13.67
CA ASP A 530 34.01 -15.27 -13.40
C ASP A 530 34.53 -14.09 -12.54
N ASP A 531 34.06 -12.86 -12.80
CA ASP A 531 34.37 -11.65 -12.01
C ASP A 531 33.86 -11.76 -10.55
N GLU A 532 32.61 -12.17 -10.33
CA GLU A 532 32.05 -12.35 -8.97
C GLU A 532 32.61 -13.60 -8.25
N ILE A 533 33.05 -14.65 -8.97
CA ILE A 533 33.84 -15.75 -8.36
C ILE A 533 35.20 -15.25 -7.88
N ASN A 534 35.89 -14.44 -8.69
CA ASN A 534 37.16 -13.85 -8.29
C ASN A 534 36.97 -12.95 -7.06
N LYS A 535 35.84 -12.23 -6.98
CA LYS A 535 35.47 -11.47 -5.77
C LYS A 535 35.22 -12.38 -4.56
N LEU A 536 34.43 -13.45 -4.70
CA LEU A 536 34.11 -14.39 -3.61
C LEU A 536 35.36 -15.04 -3.00
N ALA A 537 36.36 -15.37 -3.82
CA ALA A 537 37.62 -15.96 -3.34
C ALA A 537 38.38 -15.02 -2.37
N HIS A 538 38.43 -13.72 -2.70
CA HIS A 538 39.13 -12.71 -1.90
C HIS A 538 38.33 -12.25 -0.67
N LEU A 539 37.00 -12.22 -0.74
CA LEU A 539 36.12 -11.81 0.38
C LEU A 539 36.24 -12.73 1.61
N GLU A 540 36.24 -12.16 2.81
CA GLU A 540 36.25 -12.89 4.07
C GLU A 540 34.85 -13.43 4.44
N PRO A 541 34.70 -14.67 4.98
CA PRO A 541 33.38 -15.25 5.25
C PRO A 541 32.52 -14.47 6.27
N ALA A 542 33.15 -13.65 7.10
CA ALA A 542 32.48 -12.79 8.08
C ALA A 542 31.92 -11.48 7.47
N ALA A 543 32.31 -11.12 6.25
CA ALA A 543 31.83 -9.91 5.59
C ALA A 543 30.38 -10.10 5.09
N SER A 544 29.55 -9.06 5.22
CA SER A 544 28.19 -9.04 4.68
C SER A 544 28.17 -9.30 3.17
N GLU A 545 29.13 -8.72 2.44
CA GLU A 545 29.29 -8.93 0.99
C GLU A 545 29.55 -10.39 0.60
N PHE A 546 30.21 -11.20 1.45
CA PHE A 546 30.45 -12.61 1.15
C PHE A 546 29.14 -13.39 1.01
N ASN A 547 28.17 -13.13 1.89
CA ASN A 547 26.84 -13.74 1.79
C ASN A 547 26.03 -13.19 0.61
N VAL A 548 26.16 -11.91 0.27
CA VAL A 548 25.49 -11.33 -0.92
C VAL A 548 26.05 -11.92 -2.22
N THR A 549 27.37 -11.91 -2.43
CA THR A 549 28.02 -12.49 -3.62
C THR A 549 27.79 -14.00 -3.69
N ARG A 550 27.84 -14.74 -2.56
CA ARG A 550 27.49 -16.17 -2.51
C ARG A 550 26.05 -16.43 -2.98
N ASN A 551 25.08 -15.65 -2.48
CA ASN A 551 23.67 -15.82 -2.86
C ASN A 551 23.45 -15.45 -4.33
N TYR A 552 24.09 -14.39 -4.81
CA TYR A 552 24.07 -14.00 -6.22
C TYR A 552 24.59 -15.12 -7.14
N LEU A 553 25.75 -15.70 -6.82
CA LEU A 553 26.32 -16.83 -7.58
C LEU A 553 25.45 -18.10 -7.50
N ASP A 554 24.76 -18.35 -6.38
CA ASP A 554 23.82 -19.46 -6.27
C ASP A 554 22.54 -19.25 -7.08
N TRP A 555 22.02 -18.02 -7.17
CA TRP A 555 20.95 -17.68 -8.13
C TRP A 555 21.43 -17.81 -9.58
N LEU A 556 22.60 -17.25 -9.92
CA LEU A 556 23.13 -17.26 -11.28
C LEU A 556 23.41 -18.70 -11.80
N THR A 557 23.83 -19.60 -10.91
CA THR A 557 24.04 -21.04 -11.20
C THR A 557 22.81 -21.93 -11.01
N GLN A 558 21.64 -21.36 -10.69
CA GLN A 558 20.34 -22.06 -10.65
C GLN A 558 19.42 -21.66 -11.82
N ILE A 559 19.79 -20.63 -12.59
CA ILE A 559 19.14 -20.27 -13.85
C ILE A 559 19.56 -21.30 -14.92
N PRO A 560 18.62 -21.87 -15.69
CA PRO A 560 18.84 -23.03 -16.57
C PRO A 560 19.43 -22.66 -17.94
N TRP A 561 20.57 -21.95 -17.96
CA TRP A 561 21.19 -21.44 -19.19
C TRP A 561 21.46 -22.53 -20.24
N GLY A 562 20.86 -22.36 -21.42
CA GLY A 562 20.91 -23.29 -22.55
C GLY A 562 20.04 -24.55 -22.43
N GLN A 563 19.38 -24.79 -21.28
CA GLN A 563 18.60 -26.02 -21.06
C GLN A 563 17.15 -25.84 -21.51
N ARG A 564 16.74 -26.48 -22.61
CA ARG A 564 15.39 -26.37 -23.19
C ARG A 564 14.61 -27.67 -23.07
N SER A 565 13.33 -27.55 -22.71
CA SER A 565 12.35 -28.64 -22.83
C SER A 565 12.10 -28.97 -24.30
N ALA A 566 11.95 -30.26 -24.61
CA ALA A 566 11.76 -30.75 -25.97
C ALA A 566 10.31 -30.52 -26.41
N GLU A 567 10.09 -29.54 -27.29
CA GLU A 567 8.76 -29.07 -27.67
C GLU A 567 8.04 -30.02 -28.64
N ASN A 568 6.75 -30.26 -28.40
CA ASN A 568 5.91 -31.06 -29.30
C ASN A 568 4.96 -30.18 -30.12
N PHE A 569 5.15 -30.19 -31.45
CA PHE A 569 4.27 -29.51 -32.42
C PHE A 569 3.36 -30.49 -33.19
N GLU A 570 2.98 -31.61 -32.59
CA GLU A 570 2.00 -32.53 -33.15
C GLU A 570 0.56 -32.04 -32.89
N ILE A 571 -0.08 -31.52 -33.95
CA ILE A 571 -1.46 -31.01 -33.93
C ILE A 571 -2.46 -32.08 -33.45
N GLN A 572 -2.25 -33.35 -33.79
CA GLN A 572 -3.09 -34.47 -33.33
C GLN A 572 -2.98 -34.71 -31.81
N ASN A 573 -1.77 -34.65 -31.25
CA ASN A 573 -1.56 -34.71 -29.81
C ASN A 573 -2.16 -33.48 -29.11
N ALA A 574 -1.97 -32.28 -29.66
CA ALA A 574 -2.53 -31.05 -29.11
C ALA A 574 -4.06 -31.07 -29.10
N MET A 575 -4.70 -31.49 -30.19
CA MET A 575 -6.15 -31.66 -30.28
C MET A 575 -6.64 -32.66 -29.22
N LYS A 576 -6.03 -33.85 -29.14
CA LYS A 576 -6.36 -34.86 -28.13
C LYS A 576 -6.23 -34.32 -26.70
N VAL A 577 -5.16 -33.59 -26.38
CA VAL A 577 -4.93 -32.99 -25.06
C VAL A 577 -6.00 -31.95 -24.70
N LEU A 578 -6.38 -31.10 -25.66
CA LEU A 578 -7.40 -30.06 -25.46
C LEU A 578 -8.82 -30.63 -25.38
N ASP A 579 -9.13 -31.71 -26.12
CA ASP A 579 -10.41 -32.42 -26.02
C ASP A 579 -10.52 -33.33 -24.79
N GLU A 580 -9.39 -33.81 -24.26
CA GLU A 580 -9.31 -34.55 -22.99
C GLU A 580 -9.49 -33.63 -21.77
N ASP A 581 -8.89 -32.43 -21.75
CA ASP A 581 -8.95 -31.54 -20.59
C ASP A 581 -10.20 -30.60 -20.58
N HIS A 582 -10.82 -30.34 -21.74
CA HIS A 582 -11.90 -29.33 -21.87
C HIS A 582 -13.05 -29.80 -22.75
N TYR A 583 -14.29 -29.70 -22.25
CA TYR A 583 -15.49 -29.91 -23.05
C TYR A 583 -15.86 -28.65 -23.86
N GLY A 584 -16.44 -28.84 -25.05
CA GLY A 584 -16.87 -27.73 -25.91
C GLY A 584 -15.69 -26.87 -26.39
N LEU A 585 -15.89 -25.54 -26.39
CA LEU A 585 -14.89 -24.52 -26.69
C LEU A 585 -14.17 -24.67 -28.05
N LYS A 586 -14.90 -25.11 -29.10
CA LYS A 586 -14.35 -25.34 -30.47
C LYS A 586 -13.53 -24.16 -30.97
N ASP A 587 -14.14 -22.98 -31.07
CA ASP A 587 -13.51 -21.76 -31.59
C ASP A 587 -12.21 -21.39 -30.85
N VAL A 588 -12.16 -21.63 -29.53
CA VAL A 588 -10.98 -21.38 -28.68
C VAL A 588 -9.88 -22.41 -28.96
N LYS A 589 -10.25 -23.69 -29.11
CA LYS A 589 -9.33 -24.77 -29.48
C LYS A 589 -8.77 -24.56 -30.89
N ASP A 590 -9.61 -24.18 -31.84
CA ASP A 590 -9.20 -23.93 -33.22
C ASP A 590 -8.17 -22.78 -33.29
N ARG A 591 -8.35 -21.68 -32.53
CA ARG A 591 -7.31 -20.63 -32.39
C ARG A 591 -6.02 -21.12 -31.75
N ILE A 592 -6.08 -22.02 -30.77
CA ILE A 592 -4.89 -22.63 -30.17
C ILE A 592 -4.19 -23.56 -31.17
N LEU A 593 -4.94 -24.30 -31.99
CA LEU A 593 -4.40 -25.17 -33.04
C LEU A 593 -3.81 -24.37 -34.21
N GLU A 594 -4.41 -23.24 -34.60
CA GLU A 594 -3.82 -22.25 -35.52
C GLU A 594 -2.47 -21.74 -35.01
N PHE A 595 -2.39 -21.34 -33.73
CA PHE A 595 -1.16 -20.90 -33.08
C PHE A 595 -0.07 -21.99 -33.10
N ILE A 596 -0.43 -23.23 -32.73
CA ILE A 596 0.50 -24.38 -32.75
C ILE A 596 0.94 -24.72 -34.18
N ALA A 597 0.06 -24.59 -35.18
CA ALA A 597 0.39 -24.79 -36.59
C ALA A 597 1.36 -23.73 -37.13
N VAL A 598 1.18 -22.45 -36.77
CA VAL A 598 2.14 -21.38 -37.09
C VAL A 598 3.48 -21.64 -36.42
N GLY A 599 3.49 -22.08 -35.15
CA GLY A 599 4.70 -22.50 -34.45
C GLY A 599 5.44 -23.64 -35.17
N LYS A 600 4.70 -24.67 -35.61
CA LYS A 600 5.23 -25.79 -36.39
C LYS A 600 5.90 -25.36 -37.71
N LEU A 601 5.30 -24.38 -38.40
CA LEU A 601 5.82 -23.86 -39.67
C LEU A 601 7.06 -22.96 -39.49
N ARG A 602 7.16 -22.24 -38.36
CA ARG A 602 8.32 -21.40 -38.03
C ARG A 602 9.46 -22.16 -37.34
N GLY A 603 9.16 -23.31 -36.73
CA GLY A 603 10.07 -24.04 -35.84
C GLY A 603 10.12 -23.48 -34.41
N THR A 604 9.50 -22.31 -34.17
CA THR A 604 9.41 -21.65 -32.86
C THR A 604 8.04 -20.98 -32.69
N VAL A 605 7.52 -20.93 -31.46
CA VAL A 605 6.27 -20.24 -31.08
C VAL A 605 6.49 -18.80 -30.59
N GLU A 606 7.55 -18.15 -31.08
CA GLU A 606 8.03 -16.84 -30.60
C GLU A 606 7.18 -15.66 -31.10
N GLY A 607 6.96 -14.66 -30.25
CA GLY A 607 6.47 -13.33 -30.65
C GLY A 607 4.95 -13.11 -30.71
N LYS A 608 4.14 -14.00 -30.14
CA LYS A 608 2.69 -13.79 -29.92
C LYS A 608 2.29 -14.12 -28.48
N ILE A 609 1.68 -13.16 -27.79
CA ILE A 609 1.16 -13.31 -26.42
C ILE A 609 -0.32 -13.70 -26.53
N LEU A 610 -0.73 -14.81 -25.91
CA LEU A 610 -2.15 -15.20 -25.87
C LEU A 610 -2.83 -14.58 -24.65
N CYS A 611 -3.95 -13.86 -24.82
CA CYS A 611 -4.70 -13.28 -23.71
C CYS A 611 -6.13 -13.84 -23.65
N PHE A 612 -6.41 -14.66 -22.63
CA PHE A 612 -7.71 -15.29 -22.41
C PHE A 612 -8.60 -14.38 -21.57
N VAL A 613 -9.65 -13.81 -22.19
CA VAL A 613 -10.59 -12.88 -21.55
C VAL A 613 -11.97 -13.52 -21.43
N GLY A 614 -12.61 -13.46 -20.27
CA GLY A 614 -13.96 -14.02 -20.08
C GLY A 614 -14.39 -14.07 -18.61
N PRO A 615 -15.65 -14.40 -18.28
CA PRO A 615 -16.12 -14.38 -16.90
C PRO A 615 -15.36 -15.37 -16.00
N PRO A 616 -15.40 -15.19 -14.66
CA PRO A 616 -14.72 -16.09 -13.74
C PRO A 616 -15.29 -17.52 -13.82
N GLY A 617 -14.41 -18.53 -13.73
CA GLY A 617 -14.82 -19.93 -13.71
C GLY A 617 -15.04 -20.59 -15.09
N VAL A 618 -14.64 -19.94 -16.20
CA VAL A 618 -14.73 -20.53 -17.56
C VAL A 618 -13.51 -21.37 -18.00
N GLY A 619 -12.56 -21.65 -17.10
CA GLY A 619 -11.42 -22.55 -17.39
C GLY A 619 -10.15 -21.91 -17.96
N LYS A 620 -10.08 -20.58 -18.08
CA LYS A 620 -8.90 -19.83 -18.58
C LYS A 620 -7.55 -20.36 -18.06
N THR A 621 -7.45 -20.55 -16.73
CA THR A 621 -6.25 -21.05 -16.05
C THR A 621 -5.94 -22.53 -16.34
N SER A 622 -6.95 -23.38 -16.58
CA SER A 622 -6.70 -24.79 -16.96
C SER A 622 -6.30 -24.92 -18.43
N ILE A 623 -6.83 -24.07 -19.32
CA ILE A 623 -6.41 -24.04 -20.74
C ILE A 623 -4.91 -23.73 -20.86
N GLY A 624 -4.40 -22.76 -20.09
CA GLY A 624 -2.95 -22.49 -20.02
C GLY A 624 -2.11 -23.70 -19.59
N LYS A 625 -2.62 -24.53 -18.67
CA LYS A 625 -1.98 -25.80 -18.27
C LYS A 625 -2.03 -26.86 -19.39
N SER A 626 -3.15 -26.95 -20.11
CA SER A 626 -3.32 -27.89 -21.23
C SER A 626 -2.48 -27.53 -22.44
N ILE A 627 -2.26 -26.24 -22.73
CA ILE A 627 -1.32 -25.78 -23.75
C ILE A 627 0.12 -26.20 -23.37
N ALA A 628 0.52 -26.04 -22.10
CA ALA A 628 1.82 -26.52 -21.63
C ALA A 628 1.96 -28.04 -21.77
N ARG A 629 0.90 -28.81 -21.43
CA ARG A 629 0.84 -30.27 -21.61
C ARG A 629 0.93 -30.69 -23.08
N ALA A 630 0.24 -29.99 -23.98
CA ALA A 630 0.25 -30.25 -25.42
C ALA A 630 1.63 -30.01 -26.05
N LEU A 631 2.27 -28.89 -25.68
CA LEU A 631 3.60 -28.48 -26.17
C LEU A 631 4.77 -29.18 -25.47
N ASN A 632 4.53 -29.98 -24.42
CA ASN A 632 5.55 -30.56 -23.54
C ASN A 632 6.49 -29.51 -22.89
N ARG A 633 5.96 -28.32 -22.59
CA ARG A 633 6.68 -27.23 -21.91
C ARG A 633 6.38 -27.24 -20.40
N GLN A 634 7.35 -26.82 -19.60
CA GLN A 634 7.16 -26.65 -18.15
C GLN A 634 6.17 -25.51 -17.85
N TYR A 635 5.31 -25.68 -16.85
CA TYR A 635 4.22 -24.75 -16.53
C TYR A 635 4.48 -23.97 -15.24
N TYR A 636 4.49 -22.64 -15.33
CA TYR A 636 4.51 -21.75 -14.17
C TYR A 636 3.32 -20.79 -14.21
N ARG A 637 2.84 -20.40 -13.02
CA ARG A 637 1.77 -19.41 -12.88
C ARG A 637 2.08 -18.46 -11.73
N PHE A 638 1.92 -17.16 -11.98
CA PHE A 638 1.78 -16.14 -10.93
C PHE A 638 0.56 -15.25 -11.23
N SER A 639 0.03 -14.61 -10.19
CA SER A 639 -1.01 -13.57 -10.35
C SER A 639 -0.35 -12.21 -10.39
N VAL A 640 -0.87 -11.30 -11.21
CA VAL A 640 -0.55 -9.86 -11.14
C VAL A 640 -1.68 -9.02 -10.56
N GLY A 641 -2.84 -9.64 -10.28
CA GLY A 641 -3.97 -8.97 -9.67
C GLY A 641 -3.66 -8.48 -8.25
N GLY A 642 -3.75 -7.17 -8.04
CA GLY A 642 -3.39 -6.50 -6.79
C GLY A 642 -1.92 -6.06 -6.68
N LEU A 643 -1.05 -6.34 -7.67
CA LEU A 643 0.31 -5.82 -7.66
C LEU A 643 0.32 -4.29 -7.82
N THR A 644 1.12 -3.62 -6.99
CA THR A 644 1.33 -2.17 -7.01
C THR A 644 2.80 -1.77 -7.16
N ASP A 645 3.74 -2.68 -6.91
CA ASP A 645 5.19 -2.45 -7.01
C ASP A 645 5.79 -3.14 -8.25
N VAL A 646 6.70 -2.44 -8.91
CA VAL A 646 7.53 -2.93 -10.03
C VAL A 646 8.53 -3.99 -9.55
N ALA A 647 8.99 -3.91 -8.30
CA ALA A 647 10.03 -4.80 -7.77
C ALA A 647 9.58 -6.26 -7.62
N GLU A 648 8.27 -6.58 -7.58
CA GLU A 648 7.83 -7.97 -7.69
C GLU A 648 8.16 -8.58 -9.07
N ILE A 649 8.08 -7.78 -10.13
CA ILE A 649 8.29 -8.24 -11.51
C ILE A 649 9.78 -8.22 -11.87
N LYS A 650 10.48 -7.12 -11.53
CA LYS A 650 11.91 -6.91 -11.83
C LYS A 650 12.89 -7.27 -10.72
N GLY A 651 12.42 -7.69 -9.54
CA GLY A 651 13.27 -7.90 -8.37
C GLY A 651 13.70 -6.61 -7.67
N HIS A 652 14.29 -6.76 -6.49
CA HIS A 652 14.92 -5.68 -5.74
C HIS A 652 16.42 -5.60 -6.05
N ARG A 653 17.00 -4.40 -6.05
CA ARG A 653 18.45 -4.22 -6.22
C ARG A 653 19.24 -4.99 -5.15
N ARG A 654 20.34 -5.64 -5.56
CA ARG A 654 21.23 -6.43 -4.68
C ARG A 654 21.81 -5.69 -3.46
N THR A 655 21.68 -4.37 -3.42
CA THR A 655 22.07 -3.50 -2.28
C THR A 655 21.09 -3.53 -1.10
N TYR A 656 19.85 -3.98 -1.29
CA TYR A 656 18.86 -4.03 -0.20
C TYR A 656 19.02 -5.28 0.67
N VAL A 657 18.88 -5.12 1.98
CA VAL A 657 18.89 -6.23 2.93
C VAL A 657 17.67 -7.13 2.66
N GLY A 658 17.91 -8.41 2.38
CA GLY A 658 16.85 -9.35 2.01
C GLY A 658 16.35 -9.23 0.56
N ALA A 659 17.10 -8.56 -0.34
CA ALA A 659 16.72 -8.45 -1.75
C ALA A 659 16.46 -9.82 -2.40
N LEU A 660 15.40 -9.87 -3.22
CA LEU A 660 14.97 -11.04 -3.99
C LEU A 660 14.90 -10.69 -5.49
N PRO A 661 15.23 -11.62 -6.40
CA PRO A 661 14.98 -11.47 -7.84
C PRO A 661 13.49 -11.60 -8.16
N GLY A 662 13.06 -11.06 -9.30
CA GLY A 662 11.67 -10.96 -9.70
C GLY A 662 10.97 -12.30 -9.97
N ARG A 663 9.63 -12.29 -10.02
CA ARG A 663 8.80 -13.49 -10.26
C ARG A 663 9.21 -14.29 -11.50
N VAL A 664 9.78 -13.65 -12.52
CA VAL A 664 10.24 -14.28 -13.76
C VAL A 664 11.50 -15.12 -13.55
N ILE A 665 12.48 -14.60 -12.81
CA ILE A 665 13.70 -15.36 -12.46
C ILE A 665 13.35 -16.52 -11.51
N GLN A 666 12.41 -16.29 -10.58
CA GLN A 666 11.84 -17.35 -9.73
C GLN A 666 11.14 -18.44 -10.58
N ALA A 667 10.46 -18.06 -11.67
CA ALA A 667 9.84 -19.00 -12.60
C ALA A 667 10.87 -19.87 -13.33
N LEU A 668 11.92 -19.27 -13.90
CA LEU A 668 13.01 -19.99 -14.57
C LEU A 668 13.70 -20.97 -13.61
N LYS A 669 14.02 -20.53 -12.39
CA LYS A 669 14.57 -21.39 -11.32
C LYS A 669 13.62 -22.55 -10.99
N LYS A 670 12.31 -22.32 -10.89
CA LYS A 670 11.35 -23.40 -10.56
C LYS A 670 11.12 -24.37 -11.72
N CYS A 671 11.20 -23.91 -12.97
CA CYS A 671 10.98 -24.73 -14.15
C CYS A 671 12.22 -25.50 -14.62
N GLN A 672 13.43 -25.05 -14.25
CA GLN A 672 14.70 -25.61 -14.71
C GLN A 672 14.79 -25.71 -16.26
N THR A 673 14.19 -24.76 -16.99
CA THR A 673 14.34 -24.64 -18.44
C THR A 673 14.19 -23.19 -18.96
N GLU A 674 14.79 -22.85 -20.11
CA GLU A 674 14.67 -21.54 -20.78
C GLU A 674 13.29 -21.29 -21.45
N ASN A 675 12.55 -22.35 -21.83
CA ASN A 675 11.33 -22.24 -22.64
C ASN A 675 10.02 -22.67 -21.93
N PRO A 676 9.77 -22.31 -20.65
CA PRO A 676 8.50 -22.62 -19.99
C PRO A 676 7.33 -21.88 -20.65
N LEU A 677 6.12 -22.31 -20.29
CA LEU A 677 4.90 -21.52 -20.43
C LEU A 677 4.65 -20.80 -19.11
N ILE A 678 4.63 -19.47 -19.16
CA ILE A 678 4.36 -18.60 -18.00
C ILE A 678 2.95 -18.03 -18.13
N LEU A 679 2.07 -18.45 -17.20
CA LEU A 679 0.72 -17.92 -17.08
C LEU A 679 0.68 -16.73 -16.10
N ILE A 680 0.30 -15.57 -16.63
CA ILE A 680 0.06 -14.32 -15.91
C ILE A 680 -1.45 -14.23 -15.62
N ASP A 681 -1.86 -14.57 -14.40
CA ASP A 681 -3.27 -14.55 -13.98
C ASP A 681 -3.72 -13.14 -13.55
N GLU A 682 -4.95 -12.75 -13.91
CA GLU A 682 -5.62 -11.51 -13.48
C GLU A 682 -4.93 -10.18 -13.89
N ILE A 683 -4.48 -10.09 -15.15
CA ILE A 683 -3.87 -8.88 -15.75
C ILE A 683 -4.83 -7.67 -15.83
N ASP A 684 -6.13 -7.92 -15.68
CA ASP A 684 -7.19 -6.91 -15.59
C ASP A 684 -7.29 -6.20 -14.23
N LYS A 685 -6.49 -6.63 -13.23
CA LYS A 685 -6.50 -6.11 -11.85
C LYS A 685 -5.16 -5.54 -11.38
N ILE A 686 -4.32 -5.09 -12.31
CA ILE A 686 -3.06 -4.41 -11.97
C ILE A 686 -3.37 -3.11 -11.21
N GLY A 687 -2.70 -2.91 -10.07
CA GLY A 687 -2.81 -1.69 -9.27
C GLY A 687 -1.89 -0.58 -9.77
N ARG A 688 -2.38 0.66 -9.75
CA ARG A 688 -1.54 1.85 -10.01
C ARG A 688 -0.87 2.28 -8.69
N GLY A 689 0.37 1.87 -8.49
CA GLY A 689 1.17 2.26 -7.34
C GLY A 689 1.77 3.66 -7.45
N TYR A 690 2.22 4.20 -6.31
CA TYR A 690 2.97 5.47 -6.26
C TYR A 690 4.46 5.31 -6.60
N GLN A 691 5.02 4.11 -6.50
CA GLN A 691 6.45 3.82 -6.71
C GLN A 691 6.79 3.39 -8.15
N GLY A 692 5.80 3.42 -9.06
CA GLY A 692 5.94 3.06 -10.47
C GLY A 692 4.66 2.43 -11.00
N ASP A 693 4.54 2.34 -12.33
CA ASP A 693 3.47 1.58 -12.96
C ASP A 693 3.97 0.14 -13.27
N PRO A 694 3.52 -0.91 -12.55
CA PRO A 694 3.88 -2.29 -12.87
C PRO A 694 3.51 -2.72 -14.31
N SER A 695 2.58 -2.01 -14.97
CA SER A 695 2.30 -2.20 -16.41
C SER A 695 3.51 -1.92 -17.29
N SER A 696 4.41 -1.01 -16.88
CA SER A 696 5.66 -0.71 -17.61
C SER A 696 6.67 -1.85 -17.57
N ALA A 697 6.76 -2.56 -16.43
CA ALA A 697 7.59 -3.75 -16.30
C ALA A 697 7.00 -4.94 -17.07
N LEU A 698 5.67 -5.05 -17.14
CA LEU A 698 5.01 -6.02 -18.01
C LEU A 698 5.20 -5.71 -19.49
N LEU A 699 5.29 -4.43 -19.89
CA LEU A 699 5.61 -4.07 -21.28
C LEU A 699 7.00 -4.57 -21.67
N GLU A 700 8.04 -4.25 -20.90
CA GLU A 700 9.41 -4.72 -21.16
C GLU A 700 9.55 -6.26 -21.13
N LEU A 701 8.80 -6.93 -20.27
CA LEU A 701 8.75 -8.40 -20.17
C LEU A 701 8.12 -9.05 -21.41
N LEU A 702 7.06 -8.44 -21.96
CA LEU A 702 6.21 -9.04 -22.98
C LEU A 702 6.52 -8.59 -24.40
N ASP A 703 7.16 -7.43 -24.58
CA ASP A 703 7.47 -6.87 -25.89
C ASP A 703 8.57 -7.69 -26.62
N PRO A 704 8.29 -8.28 -27.81
CA PRO A 704 9.25 -9.16 -28.48
C PRO A 704 10.58 -8.50 -28.87
N GLU A 705 10.63 -7.17 -28.96
CA GLU A 705 11.86 -6.42 -29.23
C GLU A 705 12.74 -6.23 -27.97
N GLN A 706 12.17 -6.33 -26.76
CA GLN A 706 12.84 -6.03 -25.49
C GLN A 706 13.12 -7.29 -24.66
N ASN A 707 12.27 -8.31 -24.78
CA ASN A 707 12.33 -9.51 -23.94
C ASN A 707 13.59 -10.38 -24.14
N SER A 708 14.33 -10.20 -25.24
CA SER A 708 15.64 -10.85 -25.46
C SER A 708 16.77 -10.30 -24.59
N SER A 709 16.57 -9.13 -23.98
CA SER A 709 17.53 -8.45 -23.09
C SER A 709 16.86 -7.92 -21.82
N PHE A 710 15.92 -8.67 -21.24
CA PHE A 710 15.21 -8.27 -20.02
C PHE A 710 16.18 -8.11 -18.84
N LEU A 711 16.10 -6.99 -18.13
CA LEU A 711 17.03 -6.65 -17.04
C LEU A 711 16.32 -6.66 -15.67
N ASP A 712 16.51 -7.76 -14.96
CA ASP A 712 16.14 -7.91 -13.55
C ASP A 712 17.15 -7.16 -12.65
N HIS A 713 16.63 -6.38 -11.69
CA HIS A 713 17.39 -5.49 -10.81
C HIS A 713 18.25 -6.21 -9.76
N TYR A 714 17.94 -7.48 -9.46
CA TYR A 714 18.77 -8.31 -8.60
C TYR A 714 19.90 -8.97 -9.41
N MET A 715 19.58 -9.45 -10.61
CA MET A 715 20.52 -10.17 -11.48
C MET A 715 21.52 -9.26 -12.18
N ASP A 716 21.12 -8.04 -12.58
CA ASP A 716 21.98 -7.03 -13.23
C ASP A 716 22.68 -7.53 -14.52
N VAL A 717 22.10 -8.56 -15.15
CA VAL A 717 22.53 -9.16 -16.43
C VAL A 717 21.31 -9.35 -17.34
N PRO A 718 21.47 -9.23 -18.68
CA PRO A 718 20.37 -9.45 -19.62
C PRO A 718 19.97 -10.93 -19.63
N VAL A 719 18.68 -11.19 -19.42
CA VAL A 719 18.07 -12.52 -19.51
C VAL A 719 17.23 -12.60 -20.77
N ASP A 720 17.50 -13.60 -21.60
CA ASP A 720 16.75 -13.85 -22.83
C ASP A 720 15.47 -14.64 -22.54
N LEU A 721 14.34 -13.93 -22.62
CA LEU A 721 12.99 -14.45 -22.41
C LEU A 721 12.22 -14.66 -23.72
N SER A 722 12.84 -14.45 -24.89
CA SER A 722 12.17 -14.55 -26.20
C SER A 722 11.50 -15.92 -26.47
N LYS A 723 12.08 -16.98 -25.90
CA LYS A 723 11.62 -18.38 -26.00
C LYS A 723 10.45 -18.71 -25.08
N VAL A 724 10.17 -17.86 -24.07
CA VAL A 724 9.13 -18.07 -23.07
C VAL A 724 7.76 -17.87 -23.71
N LEU A 725 6.85 -18.83 -23.54
CA LEU A 725 5.47 -18.65 -23.99
C LEU A 725 4.67 -17.94 -22.90
N PHE A 726 4.42 -16.65 -23.08
CA PHE A 726 3.57 -15.88 -22.20
C PHE A 726 2.09 -16.05 -22.56
N VAL A 727 1.30 -16.40 -21.54
CA VAL A 727 -0.16 -16.46 -21.61
C VAL A 727 -0.72 -15.58 -20.50
N CYS A 728 -1.67 -14.71 -20.82
CA CYS A 728 -2.34 -13.83 -19.88
C CYS A 728 -3.78 -14.27 -19.64
N THR A 729 -4.33 -14.02 -18.45
CA THR A 729 -5.77 -14.13 -18.18
C THR A 729 -6.34 -12.79 -17.70
N ALA A 730 -7.54 -12.47 -18.15
CA ALA A 730 -8.31 -11.30 -17.73
C ALA A 730 -9.80 -11.66 -17.60
N ASN A 731 -10.57 -10.87 -16.85
CA ASN A 731 -12.03 -10.98 -16.81
C ASN A 731 -12.70 -9.94 -17.72
N MET A 732 -12.07 -8.78 -17.92
CA MET A 732 -12.52 -7.70 -18.80
C MET A 732 -11.37 -7.16 -19.65
N THR A 733 -11.66 -6.64 -20.84
CA THR A 733 -10.66 -5.96 -21.68
C THR A 733 -10.35 -4.55 -21.20
N ASP A 734 -11.30 -3.90 -20.54
CA ASP A 734 -11.38 -2.44 -20.55
C ASP A 734 -10.52 -1.78 -19.46
N THR A 735 -10.09 -2.57 -18.47
CA THR A 735 -9.10 -2.17 -17.44
C THR A 735 -7.66 -2.46 -17.85
N ILE A 736 -7.43 -3.24 -18.91
CA ILE A 736 -6.10 -3.58 -19.40
C ILE A 736 -5.49 -2.35 -20.10
N PRO A 737 -4.24 -1.95 -19.79
CA PRO A 737 -3.56 -0.87 -20.50
C PRO A 737 -3.48 -1.14 -22.01
N ARG A 738 -3.95 -0.21 -22.84
CA ARG A 738 -3.93 -0.37 -24.31
C ARG A 738 -2.58 -0.81 -24.89
N PRO A 739 -1.42 -0.23 -24.48
CA PRO A 739 -0.11 -0.66 -25.02
C PRO A 739 0.25 -2.14 -24.77
N LEU A 740 -0.38 -2.79 -23.78
CA LEU A 740 -0.31 -4.24 -23.56
C LEU A 740 -1.34 -4.96 -24.43
N LEU A 741 -2.59 -4.49 -24.46
CA LEU A 741 -3.69 -5.09 -25.22
C LEU A 741 -3.39 -5.13 -26.72
N ASP A 742 -2.80 -4.07 -27.28
CA ASP A 742 -2.44 -3.93 -28.69
C ASP A 742 -1.33 -4.92 -29.13
N ARG A 743 -0.61 -5.52 -28.17
CA ARG A 743 0.41 -6.58 -28.38
C ARG A 743 -0.13 -8.00 -28.18
N MET A 744 -1.38 -8.15 -27.71
CA MET A 744 -1.96 -9.43 -27.29
C MET A 744 -2.97 -9.97 -28.28
N GLU A 745 -2.92 -11.28 -28.53
CA GLU A 745 -3.98 -11.99 -29.24
C GLU A 745 -5.10 -12.33 -28.27
N VAL A 746 -6.16 -11.52 -28.31
CA VAL A 746 -7.29 -11.56 -27.38
C VAL A 746 -8.27 -12.66 -27.79
N ILE A 747 -8.27 -13.77 -27.05
CA ILE A 747 -9.21 -14.88 -27.22
C ILE A 747 -10.30 -14.74 -26.16
N ARG A 748 -11.54 -14.53 -26.61
CA ARG A 748 -12.70 -14.34 -25.72
C ARG A 748 -13.36 -15.69 -25.41
N LEU A 749 -13.48 -16.01 -24.12
CA LEU A 749 -14.21 -17.16 -23.60
C LEU A 749 -15.58 -16.70 -23.09
N SER A 750 -16.64 -17.28 -23.66
CA SER A 750 -18.00 -17.12 -23.19
C SER A 750 -18.27 -17.87 -21.87
N GLY A 751 -19.41 -17.57 -21.23
CA GLY A 751 -19.99 -18.48 -20.25
C GLY A 751 -20.47 -19.80 -20.87
N TYR A 752 -20.75 -20.79 -20.02
CA TYR A 752 -21.27 -22.10 -20.40
C TYR A 752 -22.80 -22.17 -20.30
N VAL A 753 -23.44 -22.83 -21.26
CA VAL A 753 -24.86 -23.20 -21.25
C VAL A 753 -25.10 -24.33 -20.23
N SER A 754 -26.31 -24.45 -19.67
CA SER A 754 -26.68 -25.53 -18.72
C SER A 754 -26.23 -26.92 -19.18
N ASP A 755 -26.46 -27.22 -20.46
CA ASP A 755 -26.14 -28.50 -21.11
C ASP A 755 -24.62 -28.76 -21.13
N GLU A 756 -23.81 -27.72 -21.38
CA GLU A 756 -22.35 -27.77 -21.30
C GLU A 756 -21.86 -27.91 -19.86
N LYS A 757 -22.50 -27.21 -18.91
CA LYS A 757 -22.17 -27.31 -17.48
C LYS A 757 -22.43 -28.70 -16.93
N MET A 758 -23.49 -29.38 -17.39
CA MET A 758 -23.80 -30.76 -17.00
C MET A 758 -22.69 -31.71 -17.47
N ALA A 759 -22.31 -31.65 -18.75
CA ALA A 759 -21.20 -32.44 -19.29
C ALA A 759 -19.84 -32.13 -18.61
N ILE A 760 -19.59 -30.87 -18.24
CA ILE A 760 -18.38 -30.49 -17.47
C ILE A 760 -18.43 -31.02 -16.03
N ALA A 761 -19.61 -31.00 -15.40
CA ALA A 761 -19.81 -31.51 -14.05
C ALA A 761 -19.62 -33.03 -13.97
N GLU A 762 -20.20 -33.77 -14.91
CA GLU A 762 -20.06 -35.21 -15.06
C GLU A 762 -18.59 -35.61 -15.32
N ARG A 763 -17.97 -35.05 -16.37
CA ARG A 763 -16.65 -35.52 -16.86
C ARG A 763 -15.47 -35.05 -16.01
N TYR A 764 -15.55 -33.87 -15.40
CA TYR A 764 -14.39 -33.24 -14.75
C TYR A 764 -14.61 -32.92 -13.28
N LEU A 765 -15.73 -32.25 -12.93
CA LEU A 765 -15.90 -31.73 -11.57
C LEU A 765 -16.20 -32.86 -10.57
N SER A 766 -17.06 -33.81 -10.92
CA SER A 766 -17.43 -34.93 -10.05
C SER A 766 -16.27 -35.90 -9.81
N PRO A 767 -15.50 -36.37 -10.82
CA PRO A 767 -14.31 -37.20 -10.58
C PRO A 767 -13.25 -36.49 -9.74
N ALA A 768 -12.94 -35.21 -10.04
CA ALA A 768 -11.95 -34.46 -9.29
C ALA A 768 -12.39 -34.16 -7.84
N ALA A 769 -13.68 -33.86 -7.61
CA ALA A 769 -14.21 -33.67 -6.26
C ALA A 769 -14.27 -34.98 -5.46
N LYS A 770 -14.59 -36.10 -6.11
CA LYS A 770 -14.59 -37.44 -5.51
C LYS A 770 -13.17 -37.88 -5.11
N GLU A 771 -12.16 -37.61 -5.94
CA GLU A 771 -10.76 -37.84 -5.60
C GLU A 771 -10.28 -36.93 -4.46
N LEU A 772 -10.58 -35.63 -4.51
CA LEU A 772 -10.24 -34.67 -3.44
C LEU A 772 -10.95 -34.98 -2.10
N ALA A 773 -12.08 -35.66 -2.12
CA ALA A 773 -12.79 -36.12 -0.93
C ALA A 773 -12.29 -37.49 -0.39
N GLY A 774 -11.28 -38.10 -1.01
CA GLY A 774 -10.79 -39.44 -0.66
C GLY A 774 -11.73 -40.59 -1.07
N LEU A 775 -12.84 -40.28 -1.75
CA LEU A 775 -13.90 -41.23 -2.11
C LEU A 775 -13.64 -41.94 -3.45
N LYS A 776 -12.40 -41.94 -3.96
CA LYS A 776 -12.06 -42.41 -5.32
C LYS A 776 -12.57 -43.84 -5.59
N ASP A 777 -12.32 -44.75 -4.66
CA ASP A 777 -12.70 -46.17 -4.76
C ASP A 777 -14.15 -46.43 -4.28
N ALA A 778 -14.78 -45.49 -3.58
CA ALA A 778 -16.10 -45.68 -2.97
C ALA A 778 -17.25 -45.55 -3.98
N ASN A 779 -18.34 -46.30 -3.79
CA ASN A 779 -19.50 -46.27 -4.69
C ASN A 779 -20.46 -45.09 -4.38
N VAL A 780 -19.91 -43.87 -4.35
CA VAL A 780 -20.69 -42.63 -4.28
C VAL A 780 -20.94 -42.10 -5.69
N LYS A 781 -22.21 -41.83 -6.03
CA LYS A 781 -22.71 -41.34 -7.32
C LYS A 781 -23.62 -40.13 -7.13
N LEU A 782 -23.45 -39.11 -7.96
CA LEU A 782 -24.35 -37.97 -8.06
C LEU A 782 -25.13 -38.12 -9.38
N SER A 783 -26.46 -38.10 -9.34
CA SER A 783 -27.29 -38.30 -10.54
C SER A 783 -27.38 -37.05 -11.41
N ASP A 784 -27.66 -37.23 -12.69
CA ASP A 784 -27.78 -36.14 -13.66
C ASP A 784 -28.88 -35.14 -13.26
N GLU A 785 -30.00 -35.64 -12.74
CA GLU A 785 -31.10 -34.82 -12.21
C GLU A 785 -30.66 -33.95 -11.01
N ALA A 786 -29.77 -34.48 -10.15
CA ALA A 786 -29.19 -33.72 -9.05
C ALA A 786 -28.15 -32.70 -9.52
N ILE A 787 -27.42 -32.99 -10.60
CA ILE A 787 -26.53 -32.02 -11.27
C ILE A 787 -27.35 -30.91 -11.93
N GLU A 788 -28.47 -31.23 -12.57
CA GLU A 788 -29.36 -30.26 -13.20
C GLU A 788 -30.02 -29.35 -12.15
N GLU A 789 -30.49 -29.91 -11.03
CA GLU A 789 -31.02 -29.17 -9.88
C GLU A 789 -29.94 -28.27 -9.24
N LEU A 790 -28.70 -28.75 -9.10
CA LEU A 790 -27.55 -27.93 -8.68
C LEU A 790 -27.33 -26.74 -9.60
N ILE A 791 -27.37 -26.95 -10.92
CA ILE A 791 -27.18 -25.90 -11.93
C ILE A 791 -28.29 -24.85 -11.84
N LYS A 792 -29.56 -25.29 -11.82
CA LYS A 792 -30.76 -24.42 -11.81
C LYS A 792 -30.92 -23.67 -10.48
N SER A 793 -30.95 -24.40 -9.37
CA SER A 793 -31.48 -23.91 -8.09
C SER A 793 -30.40 -23.45 -7.09
N TYR A 794 -29.12 -23.69 -7.40
CA TYR A 794 -27.99 -23.32 -6.53
C TYR A 794 -26.87 -22.53 -7.24
N CYS A 795 -26.81 -22.51 -8.58
CA CYS A 795 -25.62 -22.05 -9.34
C CYS A 795 -25.87 -20.98 -10.43
N ARG A 796 -26.47 -19.83 -10.08
CA ARG A 796 -26.51 -18.64 -10.94
C ARG A 796 -25.12 -17.99 -11.12
N GLU A 797 -24.40 -18.43 -12.15
CA GLU A 797 -23.12 -17.88 -12.63
C GLU A 797 -22.94 -18.16 -14.14
N SER A 798 -22.01 -17.48 -14.81
CA SER A 798 -21.62 -17.83 -16.20
C SER A 798 -20.61 -18.99 -16.29
N GLY A 799 -19.77 -19.17 -15.27
CA GLY A 799 -18.79 -20.26 -15.20
C GLY A 799 -19.32 -21.51 -14.48
N VAL A 800 -18.40 -22.31 -13.94
CA VAL A 800 -18.68 -23.48 -13.09
C VAL A 800 -17.98 -23.41 -11.71
N ARG A 801 -17.65 -22.21 -11.22
CA ARG A 801 -16.88 -22.03 -9.98
C ARG A 801 -17.72 -22.28 -8.73
N ASN A 802 -18.98 -21.85 -8.71
CA ASN A 802 -19.94 -22.20 -7.67
C ASN A 802 -20.41 -23.65 -7.84
N LEU A 803 -20.66 -24.11 -9.07
CA LEU A 803 -21.03 -25.50 -9.34
C LEU A 803 -19.99 -26.48 -8.78
N LYS A 804 -18.70 -26.24 -9.04
CA LYS A 804 -17.60 -27.00 -8.42
C LYS A 804 -17.68 -27.00 -6.88
N LYS A 805 -17.88 -25.82 -6.24
CA LYS A 805 -18.00 -25.73 -4.77
C LYS A 805 -19.15 -26.55 -4.21
N GLN A 806 -20.31 -26.59 -4.89
CA GLN A 806 -21.45 -27.38 -4.42
C GLN A 806 -21.19 -28.88 -4.59
N ILE A 807 -20.60 -29.31 -5.70
CA ILE A 807 -20.19 -30.71 -5.92
C ILE A 807 -19.15 -31.15 -4.87
N GLU A 808 -18.13 -30.32 -4.58
CA GLU A 808 -17.17 -30.55 -3.49
C GLU A 808 -17.85 -30.61 -2.11
N LYS A 809 -18.88 -29.78 -1.86
CA LYS A 809 -19.67 -29.79 -0.62
C LYS A 809 -20.48 -31.08 -0.49
N VAL A 810 -21.07 -31.58 -1.58
CA VAL A 810 -21.81 -32.85 -1.63
C VAL A 810 -20.88 -34.02 -1.31
N TYR A 811 -19.77 -34.19 -2.05
CA TYR A 811 -18.83 -35.29 -1.80
C TYR A 811 -18.19 -35.22 -0.40
N ARG A 812 -17.83 -34.02 0.10
CA ARG A 812 -17.32 -33.86 1.48
C ARG A 812 -18.34 -34.25 2.56
N LYS A 813 -19.62 -33.91 2.39
CA LYS A 813 -20.67 -34.38 3.31
C LYS A 813 -20.96 -35.88 3.15
N SER A 814 -20.83 -36.42 1.94
CA SER A 814 -20.96 -37.86 1.70
C SER A 814 -19.85 -38.62 2.44
N ALA A 815 -18.60 -38.14 2.39
CA ALA A 815 -17.50 -38.70 3.15
C ALA A 815 -17.76 -38.63 4.67
N LEU A 816 -18.19 -37.48 5.19
CA LEU A 816 -18.56 -37.34 6.60
C LEU A 816 -19.65 -38.34 7.01
N LYS A 817 -20.73 -38.44 6.22
CA LYS A 817 -21.83 -39.37 6.49
C LYS A 817 -21.37 -40.83 6.44
N ILE A 818 -20.55 -41.21 5.46
CA ILE A 818 -19.99 -42.56 5.35
C ILE A 818 -19.13 -42.91 6.57
N VAL A 819 -18.31 -41.98 7.07
CA VAL A 819 -17.52 -42.19 8.29
C VAL A 819 -18.42 -42.30 9.54
N GLN A 820 -19.50 -41.53 9.62
CA GLN A 820 -20.48 -41.60 10.72
C GLN A 820 -21.30 -42.90 10.69
N ASP A 821 -21.76 -43.32 9.51
CA ASP A 821 -22.59 -44.53 9.31
C ASP A 821 -21.77 -45.83 9.47
N LEU A 822 -20.45 -45.80 9.19
CA LEU A 822 -19.53 -46.94 9.39
C LEU A 822 -18.94 -47.03 10.81
N GLY A 823 -18.78 -45.90 11.49
CA GLY A 823 -18.14 -45.82 12.81
C GLY A 823 -16.63 -46.09 12.82
N GLU A 824 -16.02 -45.87 13.98
CA GLU A 824 -14.56 -46.01 14.18
C GLU A 824 -14.08 -47.47 14.13
N GLU A 825 -14.96 -48.44 14.43
CA GLU A 825 -14.63 -49.88 14.37
C GLU A 825 -14.33 -50.37 12.95
N ALA A 826 -15.02 -49.84 11.94
CA ALA A 826 -14.81 -50.17 10.53
C ALA A 826 -13.59 -49.44 9.93
N LEU A 827 -13.22 -48.28 10.48
CA LEU A 827 -12.13 -47.42 10.02
C LEU A 827 -11.09 -47.11 11.13
N PRO A 828 -10.41 -48.11 11.74
CA PRO A 828 -9.53 -47.87 12.88
C PRO A 828 -8.30 -47.01 12.52
N GLU A 829 -7.96 -46.03 13.36
CA GLU A 829 -6.75 -45.19 13.20
C GLU A 829 -5.47 -46.03 13.11
N ASP A 830 -5.44 -47.17 13.81
CA ASP A 830 -4.35 -48.16 13.76
C ASP A 830 -4.04 -48.71 12.37
N LYS A 831 -4.99 -48.67 11.44
CA LYS A 831 -4.81 -49.08 10.03
C LYS A 831 -4.47 -47.90 9.12
N ALA A 832 -4.62 -46.67 9.61
CA ALA A 832 -4.30 -45.45 8.87
C ALA A 832 -2.84 -45.01 9.05
N LEU A 833 -2.18 -45.32 10.17
CA LEU A 833 -0.78 -44.93 10.41
C LEU A 833 0.21 -45.78 9.62
N THR A 834 1.19 -45.15 8.97
CA THR A 834 2.35 -45.85 8.38
C THR A 834 3.25 -46.45 9.47
N GLY A 835 4.13 -47.40 9.14
CA GLY A 835 5.09 -47.95 10.12
C GLY A 835 6.00 -46.87 10.72
N GLU A 836 6.41 -45.91 9.90
CA GLU A 836 7.16 -44.71 10.31
C GLU A 836 6.28 -43.76 11.13
N GLY A 837 5.02 -43.55 10.72
CA GLY A 837 4.04 -42.79 11.49
C GLY A 837 3.77 -43.37 12.88
N LYS A 838 3.72 -44.70 13.03
CA LYS A 838 3.62 -45.36 14.35
C LYS A 838 4.89 -45.19 15.18
N ALA A 839 6.07 -45.32 14.57
CA ALA A 839 7.33 -45.09 15.27
C ALA A 839 7.45 -43.66 15.80
N ALA A 840 7.10 -42.65 14.99
CA ALA A 840 7.07 -41.25 15.42
C ALA A 840 6.03 -41.00 16.53
N LEU A 841 4.85 -41.63 16.45
CA LEU A 841 3.82 -41.51 17.49
C LEU A 841 4.30 -42.13 18.81
N GLU A 842 4.89 -43.33 18.76
CA GLU A 842 5.53 -43.99 19.90
C GLU A 842 6.69 -43.17 20.50
N GLU A 843 7.52 -42.52 19.67
CA GLU A 843 8.62 -41.68 20.15
C GLU A 843 8.07 -40.42 20.84
N SER A 844 7.06 -39.76 20.27
CA SER A 844 6.36 -38.63 20.92
C SER A 844 5.65 -39.01 22.23
N GLU A 845 5.14 -40.23 22.34
CA GLU A 845 4.54 -40.74 23.59
C GLU A 845 5.58 -41.06 24.66
N LYS A 846 6.76 -41.54 24.27
CA LYS A 846 7.89 -41.77 25.18
C LYS A 846 8.42 -40.43 25.69
N GLU A 847 8.59 -39.44 24.81
CA GLU A 847 9.07 -38.11 25.20
C GLU A 847 8.09 -37.38 26.14
N LYS A 848 6.77 -37.45 25.89
CA LYS A 848 5.74 -36.94 26.82
C LYS A 848 5.85 -37.57 28.22
N LYS A 849 6.05 -38.88 28.31
CA LYS A 849 6.20 -39.60 29.60
C LYS A 849 7.50 -39.27 30.33
N THR A 850 8.55 -38.80 29.64
CA THR A 850 9.75 -38.23 30.28
C THR A 850 9.60 -36.75 30.64
N ALA A 851 8.80 -35.97 29.90
CA ALA A 851 8.59 -34.54 30.15
C ALA A 851 7.86 -34.25 31.48
N GLU A 852 7.05 -35.20 31.97
CA GLU A 852 6.40 -35.12 33.29
C GLU A 852 7.36 -35.39 34.48
N ALA A 853 8.59 -35.85 34.23
CA ALA A 853 9.51 -36.31 35.28
C ALA A 853 10.53 -35.25 35.77
N ASP A 854 11.09 -34.42 34.88
CA ASP A 854 12.18 -33.48 35.20
C ASP A 854 12.05 -32.14 34.43
N PRO A 855 11.58 -31.04 35.06
CA PRO A 855 11.18 -29.81 34.36
C PRO A 855 12.33 -28.79 34.15
N VAL A 856 13.60 -29.19 34.04
CA VAL A 856 14.75 -28.26 34.12
C VAL A 856 15.83 -28.45 33.04
N SER A 857 15.49 -28.21 31.76
CA SER A 857 16.37 -27.42 30.86
C SER A 857 15.62 -26.94 29.59
N PRO A 858 15.81 -25.70 29.11
CA PRO A 858 15.21 -25.24 27.84
C PRO A 858 16.02 -25.62 26.57
N ALA A 859 17.18 -26.29 26.71
CA ALA A 859 18.19 -26.34 25.66
C ALA A 859 18.03 -27.51 24.65
N SER A 860 17.22 -28.52 24.96
CA SER A 860 17.03 -29.72 24.14
C SER A 860 15.99 -29.57 23.01
N ALA A 861 15.04 -28.63 23.16
CA ALA A 861 13.86 -28.51 22.31
C ALA A 861 14.17 -28.27 20.82
N ALA A 862 15.31 -27.66 20.50
CA ALA A 862 15.72 -27.36 19.12
C ALA A 862 16.25 -28.58 18.33
N THR A 863 16.49 -29.72 18.99
CA THR A 863 16.99 -30.96 18.37
C THR A 863 15.99 -32.13 18.37
N ALA A 864 14.78 -31.92 18.88
CA ALA A 864 13.72 -32.96 18.90
C ALA A 864 12.92 -33.01 17.59
N SER A 865 12.56 -31.85 17.02
CA SER A 865 11.57 -31.74 15.94
C SER A 865 11.97 -32.35 14.59
N GLU A 866 13.27 -32.60 14.36
CA GLU A 866 13.75 -33.31 13.16
C GLU A 866 13.47 -34.83 13.19
N LYS A 867 13.05 -35.40 14.34
CA LYS A 867 12.72 -36.83 14.48
C LYS A 867 11.22 -37.11 14.47
N GLU A 868 10.40 -36.16 14.91
CA GLU A 868 8.94 -36.31 14.98
C GLU A 868 8.24 -36.25 13.60
N THR A 869 8.93 -35.81 12.56
CA THR A 869 8.33 -35.48 11.25
C THR A 869 8.65 -36.52 10.18
N THR A 870 7.60 -37.12 9.60
CA THR A 870 7.67 -38.09 8.49
C THR A 870 6.94 -37.54 7.26
N GLU A 871 7.46 -37.81 6.05
CA GLU A 871 6.89 -37.23 4.82
C GLU A 871 5.48 -37.74 4.49
N GLN A 872 5.13 -38.96 4.91
CA GLN A 872 3.80 -39.55 4.76
C GLN A 872 3.38 -40.31 6.04
N PRO A 873 2.79 -39.62 7.04
CA PRO A 873 2.47 -40.21 8.34
C PRO A 873 1.23 -41.14 8.30
N ARG A 874 0.36 -41.01 7.29
CA ARG A 874 -0.89 -41.78 7.17
C ARG A 874 -1.14 -42.29 5.75
N VAL A 875 -1.63 -43.52 5.64
CA VAL A 875 -2.17 -44.17 4.42
C VAL A 875 -3.66 -43.85 4.31
N ALA A 876 -4.15 -43.68 3.07
CA ALA A 876 -5.58 -43.52 2.83
C ALA A 876 -6.35 -44.82 3.16
N LEU A 877 -7.28 -44.75 4.10
CA LEU A 877 -8.20 -45.85 4.39
C LEU A 877 -9.16 -46.08 3.21
N LYS A 878 -9.37 -47.34 2.83
CA LYS A 878 -10.34 -47.73 1.80
C LYS A 878 -11.72 -47.91 2.44
N VAL A 879 -12.72 -47.24 1.87
CA VAL A 879 -14.15 -47.47 2.19
C VAL A 879 -14.54 -48.86 1.69
N PRO A 880 -15.31 -49.67 2.45
CA PRO A 880 -15.80 -50.97 1.98
C PRO A 880 -16.72 -50.86 0.75
N ASP A 881 -16.57 -51.78 -0.21
CA ASP A 881 -17.35 -51.83 -1.46
C ASP A 881 -18.87 -51.98 -1.24
N THR A 882 -19.29 -52.36 -0.03
CA THR A 882 -20.70 -52.48 0.39
C THR A 882 -21.42 -51.15 0.58
N VAL A 883 -20.71 -50.01 0.56
CA VAL A 883 -21.30 -48.69 0.77
C VAL A 883 -21.61 -48.00 -0.56
N GLU A 884 -22.86 -48.12 -1.02
CA GLU A 884 -23.39 -47.34 -2.14
C GLU A 884 -24.18 -46.11 -1.64
N VAL A 885 -23.86 -44.93 -2.17
CA VAL A 885 -24.55 -43.67 -1.87
C VAL A 885 -24.89 -42.97 -3.18
N THR A 886 -26.16 -43.04 -3.58
CA THR A 886 -26.69 -42.36 -4.77
C THR A 886 -27.45 -41.10 -4.36
N ILE A 887 -27.10 -39.98 -4.98
CA ILE A 887 -27.56 -38.64 -4.60
C ILE A 887 -28.47 -38.11 -5.71
N ASN A 888 -29.74 -37.90 -5.36
CA ASN A 888 -30.86 -37.59 -6.24
C ASN A 888 -31.42 -36.20 -5.92
N LYS A 889 -32.31 -35.68 -6.79
CA LYS A 889 -32.96 -34.37 -6.65
C LYS A 889 -33.64 -34.17 -5.29
N GLU A 890 -34.19 -35.24 -4.69
CA GLU A 890 -34.89 -35.22 -3.41
C GLU A 890 -33.92 -35.06 -2.24
N ASN A 891 -32.92 -35.94 -2.16
CA ASN A 891 -31.97 -36.01 -1.04
C ASN A 891 -30.82 -34.98 -1.15
N LEU A 892 -30.65 -34.33 -2.32
CA LEU A 892 -29.68 -33.25 -2.54
C LEU A 892 -29.76 -32.15 -1.46
N LYS A 893 -30.97 -31.88 -0.94
CA LYS A 893 -31.24 -30.90 0.13
C LYS A 893 -30.51 -31.22 1.43
N ASP A 894 -30.34 -32.49 1.78
CA ASP A 894 -29.62 -32.92 2.98
C ASP A 894 -28.13 -32.58 2.90
N TYR A 895 -27.57 -32.68 1.68
CA TYR A 895 -26.18 -32.34 1.39
C TYR A 895 -26.00 -30.81 1.26
N VAL A 896 -26.76 -30.16 0.37
CA VAL A 896 -26.51 -28.76 -0.02
C VAL A 896 -27.22 -27.75 0.88
N GLY A 897 -28.34 -28.12 1.50
CA GLY A 897 -29.30 -27.21 2.14
C GLY A 897 -30.47 -26.86 1.20
N PRO A 898 -31.39 -25.98 1.62
CA PRO A 898 -32.50 -25.54 0.79
C PRO A 898 -32.02 -24.82 -0.49
N PRO A 899 -32.80 -24.85 -1.59
CA PRO A 899 -32.54 -24.06 -2.80
C PRO A 899 -32.23 -22.59 -2.51
N VAL A 900 -31.24 -22.05 -3.21
CA VAL A 900 -30.85 -20.63 -3.12
C VAL A 900 -31.63 -19.77 -4.11
N PHE A 901 -32.06 -20.38 -5.22
CA PHE A 901 -32.82 -19.75 -6.29
C PHE A 901 -34.06 -20.60 -6.59
N THR A 902 -35.24 -19.96 -6.68
CA THR A 902 -36.54 -20.64 -6.82
C THR A 902 -37.14 -20.49 -8.22
N SER A 903 -37.13 -19.28 -8.78
CA SER A 903 -37.56 -19.01 -10.16
C SER A 903 -36.73 -17.90 -10.81
N ASP A 904 -36.48 -18.00 -12.11
CA ASP A 904 -35.98 -16.89 -12.96
C ASP A 904 -37.12 -15.99 -13.47
N ARG A 905 -38.37 -16.47 -13.38
CA ARG A 905 -39.58 -15.76 -13.75
C ARG A 905 -40.20 -15.11 -12.52
N LEU A 906 -40.54 -13.82 -12.60
CA LEU A 906 -41.22 -13.06 -11.54
C LEU A 906 -42.74 -13.06 -11.72
N TYR A 907 -43.20 -13.10 -12.97
CA TYR A 907 -44.61 -13.06 -13.36
C TYR A 907 -44.92 -14.21 -14.32
N ASP A 908 -45.88 -15.07 -13.98
CA ASP A 908 -46.33 -16.12 -14.90
C ASP A 908 -47.23 -15.60 -16.01
N VAL A 909 -48.00 -14.55 -15.70
CA VAL A 909 -48.72 -13.69 -16.63
C VAL A 909 -48.33 -12.25 -16.29
N THR A 910 -47.80 -11.52 -17.27
CA THR A 910 -47.42 -10.11 -17.10
C THR A 910 -48.67 -9.22 -17.14
N PRO A 911 -49.00 -8.47 -16.07
CA PRO A 911 -50.12 -7.54 -16.11
C PRO A 911 -49.79 -6.33 -17.02
N PRO A 912 -50.80 -5.56 -17.46
CA PRO A 912 -50.57 -4.34 -18.23
C PRO A 912 -49.60 -3.39 -17.53
N GLY A 913 -48.67 -2.84 -18.28
CA GLY A 913 -47.57 -2.03 -17.75
C GLY A 913 -46.30 -2.82 -17.42
N VAL A 914 -46.33 -4.16 -17.39
CA VAL A 914 -45.14 -4.98 -17.11
C VAL A 914 -44.59 -5.60 -18.40
N THR A 915 -43.28 -5.55 -18.60
CA THR A 915 -42.61 -6.11 -19.79
C THR A 915 -41.24 -6.69 -19.46
N MET A 916 -40.86 -7.81 -20.08
CA MET A 916 -39.58 -8.46 -19.85
C MET A 916 -38.46 -7.91 -20.75
N GLY A 917 -37.38 -7.45 -20.12
CA GLY A 917 -36.15 -6.97 -20.76
C GLY A 917 -34.95 -7.88 -20.47
N LEU A 918 -33.95 -7.84 -21.35
CA LEU A 918 -32.72 -8.63 -21.18
C LEU A 918 -31.52 -7.72 -20.85
N ALA A 919 -30.97 -7.93 -19.65
CA ALA A 919 -29.79 -7.23 -19.15
C ALA A 919 -28.52 -8.08 -19.29
N TRP A 920 -27.38 -7.41 -19.39
CA TRP A 920 -26.06 -8.01 -19.27
C TRP A 920 -25.43 -7.54 -17.96
N THR A 921 -24.90 -8.47 -17.17
CA THR A 921 -24.25 -8.22 -15.87
C THR A 921 -22.89 -8.91 -15.83
N GLN A 922 -22.05 -8.55 -14.86
CA GLN A 922 -20.75 -9.21 -14.63
C GLN A 922 -20.88 -10.72 -14.31
N MET A 923 -22.05 -11.16 -13.85
CA MET A 923 -22.34 -12.58 -13.57
C MET A 923 -22.86 -13.34 -14.80
N GLY A 924 -23.24 -12.64 -15.87
CA GLY A 924 -23.91 -13.16 -17.07
C GLY A 924 -25.18 -12.40 -17.42
N GLY A 925 -25.99 -12.96 -18.31
CA GLY A 925 -27.28 -12.40 -18.68
C GLY A 925 -28.35 -12.62 -17.60
N ALA A 926 -29.20 -11.62 -17.42
CA ALA A 926 -30.36 -11.64 -16.54
C ALA A 926 -31.62 -11.20 -17.30
N ALA A 927 -32.72 -11.91 -17.09
CA ALA A 927 -34.05 -11.38 -17.41
C ALA A 927 -34.44 -10.41 -16.29
N MET A 928 -34.90 -9.22 -16.65
CA MET A 928 -35.42 -8.22 -15.71
C MET A 928 -36.81 -7.78 -16.16
N TYR A 929 -37.64 -7.36 -15.23
CA TYR A 929 -38.94 -6.79 -15.53
C TYR A 929 -38.84 -5.26 -15.48
N VAL A 930 -39.53 -4.59 -16.40
CA VAL A 930 -39.82 -3.16 -16.32
C VAL A 930 -41.30 -3.03 -15.99
N GLU A 931 -41.59 -2.32 -14.93
CA GLU A 931 -42.93 -2.16 -14.36
C GLU A 931 -43.34 -0.69 -14.46
N SER A 932 -44.37 -0.38 -15.24
CA SER A 932 -44.97 0.96 -15.31
C SER A 932 -46.32 0.95 -14.61
N ILE A 933 -46.51 1.79 -13.60
CA ILE A 933 -47.79 1.96 -12.88
C ILE A 933 -48.28 3.40 -12.89
N LEU A 934 -49.59 3.59 -12.76
CA LEU A 934 -50.23 4.90 -12.57
C LEU A 934 -50.25 5.24 -11.06
N GLN A 935 -49.60 6.34 -10.66
CA GLN A 935 -49.52 6.77 -9.25
C GLN A 935 -50.78 7.46 -8.73
N SER A 936 -51.60 8.02 -9.62
CA SER A 936 -52.78 8.81 -9.26
C SER A 936 -53.85 8.71 -10.34
N SER A 937 -55.11 8.53 -9.95
CA SER A 937 -56.27 8.47 -10.85
C SER A 937 -56.23 9.61 -11.89
N LEU A 938 -56.42 9.26 -13.16
CA LEU A 938 -56.49 10.23 -14.26
C LEU A 938 -57.61 11.24 -14.00
N LYS A 939 -57.31 12.54 -14.13
CA LYS A 939 -58.29 13.62 -14.11
C LYS A 939 -57.86 14.66 -15.17
N PRO A 940 -58.78 15.32 -15.88
CA PRO A 940 -58.42 16.37 -16.86
C PRO A 940 -57.63 17.57 -16.29
N LYS A 941 -57.51 17.66 -14.95
CA LYS A 941 -56.73 18.68 -14.23
C LYS A 941 -55.37 18.19 -13.72
N THR A 942 -55.02 16.90 -13.82
CA THR A 942 -53.68 16.42 -13.46
C THR A 942 -52.71 16.69 -14.60
N THR A 943 -51.48 17.09 -14.26
CA THR A 943 -50.36 17.14 -15.20
C THR A 943 -49.60 15.80 -15.17
N GLY A 944 -49.24 15.32 -16.36
CA GLY A 944 -48.43 14.12 -16.51
C GLY A 944 -47.03 14.29 -15.92
N ALA A 945 -46.50 13.21 -15.35
CA ALA A 945 -45.18 13.18 -14.72
C ALA A 945 -44.56 11.78 -14.82
N LEU A 946 -43.23 11.70 -14.79
CA LEU A 946 -42.48 10.45 -14.80
C LEU A 946 -41.62 10.33 -13.53
N GLN A 947 -41.89 9.33 -12.69
CA GLN A 947 -41.02 8.94 -11.59
C GLN A 947 -40.29 7.63 -11.92
N ILE A 948 -39.02 7.52 -11.52
CA ILE A 948 -38.14 6.40 -11.89
C ILE A 948 -37.45 5.86 -10.63
N THR A 949 -37.54 4.55 -10.37
CA THR A 949 -36.80 3.87 -9.28
C THR A 949 -36.22 2.52 -9.73
N GLY A 950 -35.34 1.92 -8.92
CA GLY A 950 -34.66 0.65 -9.27
C GLY A 950 -33.13 0.71 -9.26
N ASN A 951 -32.53 1.73 -8.64
CA ASN A 951 -31.07 1.95 -8.56
C ASN A 951 -30.40 2.11 -9.95
N LEU A 952 -31.01 2.97 -10.78
CA LEU A 952 -30.57 3.27 -12.13
C LEU A 952 -29.50 4.37 -12.15
N LYS A 953 -28.42 4.15 -12.90
CA LYS A 953 -27.39 5.14 -13.22
C LYS A 953 -27.82 6.08 -14.35
N THR A 954 -26.96 7.05 -14.65
CA THR A 954 -27.25 8.20 -15.52
C THR A 954 -27.72 7.78 -16.92
N VAL A 955 -27.01 6.88 -17.60
CA VAL A 955 -27.35 6.47 -18.98
C VAL A 955 -28.71 5.76 -19.02
N MET A 956 -29.04 4.97 -18.01
CA MET A 956 -30.34 4.29 -17.95
C MET A 956 -31.49 5.25 -17.56
N LYS A 957 -31.23 6.30 -16.78
CA LYS A 957 -32.19 7.40 -16.53
C LYS A 957 -32.46 8.21 -17.80
N GLU A 958 -31.42 8.55 -18.56
CA GLU A 958 -31.55 9.19 -19.87
C GLU A 958 -32.35 8.31 -20.84
N SER A 959 -32.01 7.02 -20.93
CA SER A 959 -32.74 6.03 -21.72
C SER A 959 -34.23 5.94 -21.35
N SER A 960 -34.58 5.96 -20.06
CA SER A 960 -35.98 5.98 -19.61
C SER A 960 -36.72 7.27 -19.99
N THR A 961 -36.02 8.41 -20.02
CA THR A 961 -36.55 9.71 -20.44
C THR A 961 -36.77 9.76 -21.95
N ILE A 962 -35.85 9.18 -22.73
CA ILE A 962 -35.98 9.02 -24.18
C ILE A 962 -37.15 8.09 -24.52
N ALA A 963 -37.26 6.95 -23.83
CA ALA A 963 -38.36 6.00 -24.00
C ALA A 963 -39.74 6.61 -23.70
N TYR A 964 -39.86 7.40 -22.63
CA TYR A 964 -41.10 8.14 -22.31
C TYR A 964 -41.42 9.21 -23.36
N SER A 965 -40.42 9.97 -23.78
CA SER A 965 -40.57 11.00 -24.83
C SER A 965 -41.02 10.39 -26.16
N PHE A 966 -40.43 9.24 -26.54
CA PHE A 966 -40.83 8.49 -27.72
C PHE A 966 -42.23 7.87 -27.59
N ALA A 967 -42.56 7.23 -26.46
CA ALA A 967 -43.89 6.66 -26.23
C ALA A 967 -44.99 7.73 -26.33
N LYS A 968 -44.76 8.91 -25.75
CA LYS A 968 -45.67 10.05 -25.87
C LYS A 968 -45.79 10.56 -27.32
N SER A 969 -44.69 10.61 -28.07
CA SER A 969 -44.70 10.95 -29.50
C SER A 969 -45.47 9.91 -30.33
N LEU A 970 -45.28 8.61 -30.06
CA LEU A 970 -46.02 7.54 -30.74
C LEU A 970 -47.52 7.64 -30.47
N MET A 971 -47.93 7.90 -29.23
CA MET A 971 -49.33 8.15 -28.89
C MET A 971 -49.88 9.36 -29.65
N ALA A 972 -49.23 10.51 -29.60
CA ALA A 972 -49.69 11.72 -30.29
C ALA A 972 -49.83 11.54 -31.81
N ASN A 973 -49.03 10.66 -32.43
CA ASN A 973 -49.05 10.41 -33.87
C ASN A 973 -49.99 9.27 -34.31
N LYS A 974 -50.07 8.14 -33.58
CA LYS A 974 -50.92 6.98 -33.92
C LYS A 974 -52.30 6.99 -33.23
N PHE A 975 -52.40 7.60 -32.05
CA PHE A 975 -53.57 7.58 -31.17
C PHE A 975 -53.91 8.99 -30.66
N PRO A 976 -54.16 9.97 -31.57
CA PRO A 976 -54.23 11.40 -31.24
C PRO A 976 -55.39 11.82 -30.34
N GLN A 977 -56.35 10.93 -30.06
CA GLN A 977 -57.46 11.18 -29.13
C GLN A 977 -57.17 10.63 -27.72
N ASN A 978 -56.12 9.82 -27.52
CA ASN A 978 -55.78 9.25 -26.20
C ASN A 978 -54.75 10.12 -25.46
N HIS A 979 -55.25 10.96 -24.55
CA HIS A 979 -54.46 11.92 -23.77
C HIS A 979 -53.82 11.35 -22.49
N PHE A 980 -53.63 10.03 -22.39
CA PHE A 980 -53.08 9.37 -21.20
C PHE A 980 -51.79 10.02 -20.69
N PHE A 981 -50.76 10.20 -21.54
CA PHE A 981 -49.47 10.80 -21.13
C PHE A 981 -49.49 12.33 -20.96
N ASP A 982 -50.63 13.00 -21.15
CA ASP A 982 -50.83 14.41 -20.77
C ASP A 982 -51.29 14.54 -19.31
N HIS A 983 -52.02 13.53 -18.79
CA HIS A 983 -52.65 13.56 -17.47
C HIS A 983 -52.11 12.52 -16.47
N ALA A 984 -51.46 11.45 -16.94
CA ALA A 984 -50.98 10.35 -16.10
C ALA A 984 -49.67 10.67 -15.38
N LYS A 985 -49.65 10.48 -14.06
CA LYS A 985 -48.41 10.38 -13.28
C LYS A 985 -47.96 8.94 -13.27
N VAL A 986 -46.94 8.64 -14.07
CA VAL A 986 -46.43 7.28 -14.30
C VAL A 986 -45.17 7.05 -13.48
N HIS A 987 -45.08 5.89 -12.84
CA HIS A 987 -43.88 5.43 -12.13
C HIS A 987 -43.33 4.20 -12.85
N VAL A 988 -42.10 4.33 -13.38
CA VAL A 988 -41.33 3.21 -13.92
C VAL A 988 -40.41 2.65 -12.83
N HIS A 989 -40.60 1.37 -12.49
CA HIS A 989 -39.73 0.61 -11.62
C HIS A 989 -38.96 -0.47 -12.40
N VAL A 990 -37.75 -0.75 -11.94
CA VAL A 990 -36.96 -1.91 -12.36
C VAL A 990 -36.51 -2.65 -11.09
N PRO A 991 -37.13 -3.81 -10.75
CA PRO A 991 -36.83 -4.60 -9.55
C PRO A 991 -35.35 -4.95 -9.36
N GLU A 992 -35.01 -5.52 -8.20
CA GLU A 992 -33.63 -5.72 -7.72
C GLU A 992 -32.89 -4.39 -7.42
N GLY A 993 -33.44 -3.55 -6.54
CA GLY A 993 -32.83 -2.26 -6.17
C GLY A 993 -31.43 -2.34 -5.53
N ALA A 994 -31.00 -3.51 -5.06
CA ALA A 994 -29.64 -3.72 -4.53
C ALA A 994 -28.56 -3.72 -5.64
N VAL A 995 -28.91 -4.07 -6.88
CA VAL A 995 -27.98 -4.12 -8.01
C VAL A 995 -28.05 -2.80 -8.78
N GLN A 996 -26.91 -2.16 -9.00
CA GLN A 996 -26.81 -0.95 -9.83
C GLN A 996 -27.01 -1.32 -11.31
N LYS A 997 -27.94 -0.62 -11.99
CA LYS A 997 -28.28 -0.88 -13.40
C LYS A 997 -27.86 0.29 -14.27
N ASP A 998 -27.26 -0.01 -15.43
CA ASP A 998 -26.74 1.01 -16.35
C ASP A 998 -26.77 0.55 -17.80
N GLY A 999 -26.66 1.51 -18.71
CA GLY A 999 -26.65 1.31 -20.16
C GLY A 999 -28.03 1.45 -20.82
N PRO A 1000 -28.08 1.77 -22.12
CA PRO A 1000 -29.31 2.19 -22.81
C PRO A 1000 -30.14 1.03 -23.39
N SER A 1001 -29.65 -0.23 -23.31
CA SER A 1001 -30.22 -1.39 -24.02
C SER A 1001 -31.60 -1.90 -23.52
N ALA A 1002 -32.25 -1.15 -22.63
CA ALA A 1002 -33.62 -1.36 -22.15
C ALA A 1002 -34.61 -0.32 -22.70
N GLY A 1003 -34.18 0.60 -23.57
CA GLY A 1003 -35.02 1.68 -24.11
C GLY A 1003 -36.29 1.16 -24.79
N VAL A 1004 -36.18 0.09 -25.60
CA VAL A 1004 -37.35 -0.56 -26.22
C VAL A 1004 -38.27 -1.19 -25.17
N THR A 1005 -37.73 -1.86 -24.14
CA THR A 1005 -38.51 -2.47 -23.06
C THR A 1005 -39.30 -1.44 -22.26
N MET A 1006 -38.67 -0.29 -21.97
CA MET A 1006 -39.32 0.81 -21.25
C MET A 1006 -40.43 1.46 -22.07
N ALA A 1007 -40.24 1.66 -23.37
CA ALA A 1007 -41.30 2.16 -24.25
C ALA A 1007 -42.49 1.17 -24.34
N THR A 1008 -42.21 -0.14 -24.42
CA THR A 1008 -43.27 -1.17 -24.46
C THR A 1008 -44.05 -1.23 -23.15
N SER A 1009 -43.36 -1.19 -22.00
CA SER A 1009 -43.97 -1.14 -20.66
C SER A 1009 -44.89 0.08 -20.51
N LEU A 1010 -44.45 1.26 -20.94
CA LEU A 1010 -45.25 2.48 -20.91
C LEU A 1010 -46.50 2.39 -21.82
N LEU A 1011 -46.37 1.87 -23.04
CA LEU A 1011 -47.50 1.71 -23.96
C LEU A 1011 -48.48 0.62 -23.52
N SER A 1012 -47.99 -0.49 -22.96
CA SER A 1012 -48.81 -1.55 -22.36
C SER A 1012 -49.70 -1.00 -21.23
N LEU A 1013 -49.17 -0.09 -20.40
CA LEU A 1013 -49.96 0.61 -19.39
C LEU A 1013 -51.02 1.52 -20.03
N ALA A 1014 -50.66 2.35 -21.02
CA ALA A 1014 -51.58 3.30 -21.65
C ALA A 1014 -52.77 2.61 -22.37
N PHE A 1015 -52.53 1.44 -22.99
CA PHE A 1015 -53.57 0.64 -23.64
C PHE A 1015 -54.27 -0.36 -22.71
N GLU A 1016 -53.85 -0.50 -21.43
CA GLU A 1016 -54.28 -1.59 -20.52
C GLU A 1016 -54.15 -3.00 -21.13
N THR A 1017 -53.24 -3.16 -22.10
CA THR A 1017 -53.07 -4.40 -22.87
C THR A 1017 -51.82 -5.14 -22.37
N PRO A 1018 -51.94 -6.37 -21.83
CA PRO A 1018 -50.80 -7.13 -21.33
C PRO A 1018 -49.91 -7.61 -22.49
N VAL A 1019 -48.61 -7.67 -22.25
CA VAL A 1019 -47.62 -8.26 -23.18
C VAL A 1019 -47.58 -9.78 -22.97
N ASP A 1020 -47.25 -10.56 -24.02
CA ASP A 1020 -47.00 -12.00 -23.90
C ASP A 1020 -45.80 -12.26 -22.96
N PRO A 1021 -45.98 -12.99 -21.84
CA PRO A 1021 -44.94 -13.22 -20.83
C PRO A 1021 -43.85 -14.21 -21.26
N THR A 1022 -43.87 -14.68 -22.52
CA THR A 1022 -42.83 -15.52 -23.15
C THR A 1022 -42.00 -14.77 -24.19
N VAL A 1023 -42.28 -13.48 -24.42
CA VAL A 1023 -41.47 -12.60 -25.27
C VAL A 1023 -40.53 -11.77 -24.38
N ALA A 1024 -39.25 -11.71 -24.75
CA ALA A 1024 -38.29 -10.81 -24.15
C ALA A 1024 -37.67 -9.88 -25.21
N MET A 1025 -37.28 -8.67 -24.81
CA MET A 1025 -36.75 -7.67 -25.75
C MET A 1025 -35.55 -6.91 -25.21
N THR A 1026 -34.69 -6.46 -26.12
CA THR A 1026 -33.56 -5.58 -25.79
C THR A 1026 -33.16 -4.75 -27.00
N GLY A 1027 -32.74 -3.51 -26.75
CA GLY A 1027 -32.44 -2.53 -27.78
C GLY A 1027 -32.29 -1.15 -27.16
N GLU A 1028 -31.30 -0.40 -27.63
CA GLU A 1028 -31.26 1.05 -27.42
C GLU A 1028 -32.27 1.71 -28.37
N LEU A 1029 -32.92 2.78 -27.92
CA LEU A 1029 -34.03 3.44 -28.61
C LEU A 1029 -33.72 4.92 -28.78
N THR A 1030 -33.81 5.45 -29.99
CA THR A 1030 -33.69 6.89 -30.26
C THR A 1030 -35.02 7.63 -30.05
N LEU A 1031 -34.97 8.95 -29.89
CA LEU A 1031 -36.16 9.83 -29.91
C LEU A 1031 -37.00 9.72 -31.20
N THR A 1032 -36.41 9.23 -32.29
CA THR A 1032 -37.10 9.01 -33.58
C THR A 1032 -37.64 7.59 -33.75
N GLY A 1033 -37.43 6.69 -32.77
CA GLY A 1033 -37.89 5.31 -32.83
C GLY A 1033 -36.99 4.35 -33.59
N LYS A 1034 -35.75 4.73 -33.95
CA LYS A 1034 -34.76 3.76 -34.46
C LYS A 1034 -34.26 2.91 -33.29
N VAL A 1035 -34.13 1.61 -33.52
CA VAL A 1035 -33.45 0.68 -32.61
C VAL A 1035 -31.96 0.64 -32.96
N LEU A 1036 -31.09 0.72 -31.95
CA LEU A 1036 -29.62 0.70 -32.12
C LEU A 1036 -28.98 -0.55 -31.51
N ARG A 1037 -27.85 -0.95 -32.12
CA ARG A 1037 -27.05 -2.13 -31.74
C ARG A 1037 -26.72 -2.18 -30.24
N ILE A 1038 -26.80 -3.37 -29.66
CA ILE A 1038 -26.46 -3.67 -28.27
C ILE A 1038 -25.23 -4.57 -28.12
N GLY A 1039 -24.67 -4.63 -26.92
CA GLY A 1039 -23.72 -5.68 -26.52
C GLY A 1039 -24.39 -6.87 -25.81
N GLY A 1040 -23.68 -8.01 -25.78
CA GLY A 1040 -24.01 -9.16 -24.93
C GLY A 1040 -25.21 -10.00 -25.38
N LEU A 1041 -25.50 -10.08 -26.68
CA LEU A 1041 -26.66 -10.83 -27.19
C LEU A 1041 -26.63 -12.31 -26.79
N ARG A 1042 -25.45 -12.98 -26.82
CA ARG A 1042 -25.29 -14.38 -26.40
C ARG A 1042 -25.76 -14.62 -24.97
N GLU A 1043 -25.25 -13.83 -24.04
CA GLU A 1043 -25.58 -13.93 -22.61
C GLU A 1043 -27.06 -13.62 -22.35
N LYS A 1044 -27.60 -12.62 -23.06
CA LYS A 1044 -29.02 -12.24 -23.01
C LYS A 1044 -29.93 -13.36 -23.54
N THR A 1045 -29.57 -14.03 -24.64
CA THR A 1045 -30.31 -15.20 -25.15
C THR A 1045 -30.27 -16.38 -24.19
N VAL A 1046 -29.13 -16.66 -23.55
CA VAL A 1046 -29.04 -17.70 -22.50
C VAL A 1046 -29.93 -17.36 -21.29
N ALA A 1047 -30.04 -16.08 -20.92
CA ALA A 1047 -30.95 -15.64 -19.85
C ALA A 1047 -32.43 -15.81 -20.24
N ALA A 1048 -32.80 -15.46 -21.47
CA ALA A 1048 -34.15 -15.67 -22.00
C ALA A 1048 -34.53 -17.16 -22.03
N ARG A 1049 -33.63 -18.05 -22.48
CA ARG A 1049 -33.84 -19.52 -22.45
C ARG A 1049 -34.10 -20.01 -21.02
N ARG A 1050 -33.34 -19.49 -20.04
CA ARG A 1050 -33.47 -19.83 -18.61
C ARG A 1050 -34.76 -19.26 -17.97
N ALA A 1051 -35.29 -18.16 -18.48
CA ALA A 1051 -36.56 -17.57 -18.08
C ALA A 1051 -37.79 -18.19 -18.79
N GLY A 1052 -37.59 -19.15 -19.71
CA GLY A 1052 -38.67 -19.81 -20.45
C GLY A 1052 -39.23 -19.00 -21.63
N CYS A 1053 -38.49 -18.02 -22.14
CA CYS A 1053 -38.91 -17.21 -23.28
C CYS A 1053 -38.86 -18.03 -24.58
N LYS A 1054 -39.85 -17.81 -25.46
CA LYS A 1054 -39.96 -18.44 -26.80
C LYS A 1054 -39.52 -17.51 -27.92
N MET A 1055 -39.53 -16.20 -27.68
CA MET A 1055 -39.17 -15.18 -28.67
C MET A 1055 -38.26 -14.12 -28.04
N ILE A 1056 -37.23 -13.70 -28.79
CA ILE A 1056 -36.38 -12.56 -28.45
C ILE A 1056 -36.43 -11.53 -29.57
N ILE A 1057 -36.78 -10.29 -29.20
CA ILE A 1057 -36.68 -9.13 -30.09
C ILE A 1057 -35.35 -8.42 -29.82
N PHE A 1058 -34.55 -8.21 -30.86
CA PHE A 1058 -33.22 -7.61 -30.79
C PHE A 1058 -32.94 -6.66 -31.99
N PRO A 1059 -31.92 -5.78 -31.96
CA PRO A 1059 -31.65 -4.84 -33.05
C PRO A 1059 -31.16 -5.54 -34.32
N ASP A 1060 -31.60 -5.09 -35.50
CA ASP A 1060 -31.14 -5.64 -36.80
C ASP A 1060 -29.60 -5.56 -36.97
N ASP A 1061 -28.98 -4.48 -36.46
CA ASP A 1061 -27.52 -4.31 -36.39
C ASP A 1061 -26.77 -5.43 -35.60
N ASN A 1062 -27.48 -6.31 -34.88
CA ASN A 1062 -26.93 -7.49 -34.17
C ASN A 1062 -27.22 -8.82 -34.89
N LEU A 1063 -27.75 -8.84 -36.12
CA LEU A 1063 -28.06 -10.09 -36.83
C LEU A 1063 -26.84 -11.01 -37.05
N SER A 1064 -25.64 -10.44 -37.22
CA SER A 1064 -24.37 -11.19 -37.20
C SER A 1064 -24.19 -11.99 -35.92
N ASP A 1065 -24.44 -11.33 -34.79
CA ASP A 1065 -24.18 -11.84 -33.44
C ASP A 1065 -25.20 -12.92 -33.08
N TRP A 1066 -26.41 -12.86 -33.66
CA TRP A 1066 -27.40 -13.93 -33.61
C TRP A 1066 -26.98 -15.13 -34.47
N LEU A 1067 -26.49 -14.90 -35.68
CA LEU A 1067 -26.03 -15.98 -36.57
C LEU A 1067 -24.85 -16.75 -35.98
N GLU A 1068 -23.92 -16.07 -35.30
CA GLU A 1068 -22.80 -16.68 -34.57
C GLU A 1068 -23.19 -17.49 -33.33
N LEU A 1069 -24.43 -17.42 -32.81
CA LEU A 1069 -24.83 -18.21 -31.64
C LEU A 1069 -24.84 -19.72 -31.94
N PRO A 1070 -24.25 -20.57 -31.08
CA PRO A 1070 -24.40 -22.02 -31.13
C PRO A 1070 -25.86 -22.47 -31.22
N GLU A 1071 -26.11 -23.57 -31.96
CA GLU A 1071 -27.46 -24.07 -32.24
C GLU A 1071 -28.23 -24.44 -30.96
N ASN A 1072 -27.57 -24.99 -29.95
CA ASN A 1072 -28.16 -25.28 -28.63
C ASN A 1072 -28.54 -24.04 -27.80
N ILE A 1073 -28.17 -22.82 -28.23
CA ILE A 1073 -28.65 -21.55 -27.66
C ILE A 1073 -29.87 -21.03 -28.43
N LYS A 1074 -29.96 -21.32 -29.73
CA LYS A 1074 -31.12 -21.01 -30.59
C LYS A 1074 -32.28 -21.99 -30.40
N GLU A 1075 -31.99 -23.23 -30.02
CA GLU A 1075 -32.99 -24.29 -29.86
C GLU A 1075 -34.05 -23.94 -28.80
N GLY A 1076 -35.30 -23.82 -29.27
CA GLY A 1076 -36.46 -23.41 -28.48
C GLY A 1076 -36.78 -21.91 -28.50
N ILE A 1077 -35.99 -21.07 -29.19
CA ILE A 1077 -36.18 -19.61 -29.25
C ILE A 1077 -36.17 -19.07 -30.68
N GLU A 1078 -37.23 -18.35 -31.05
CA GLU A 1078 -37.25 -17.54 -32.26
C GLU A 1078 -36.58 -16.18 -32.03
N GLY A 1079 -35.59 -15.84 -32.86
CA GLY A 1079 -34.96 -14.52 -32.89
C GLY A 1079 -35.64 -13.61 -33.91
N ARG A 1080 -36.11 -12.43 -33.47
CA ARG A 1080 -36.72 -11.40 -34.30
C ARG A 1080 -35.83 -10.14 -34.34
N PRO A 1081 -35.10 -9.89 -35.43
CA PRO A 1081 -34.41 -8.60 -35.62
C PRO A 1081 -35.43 -7.47 -35.87
N ALA A 1082 -35.13 -6.28 -35.39
CA ALA A 1082 -35.90 -5.06 -35.62
C ALA A 1082 -34.98 -3.84 -35.85
N SER A 1083 -35.25 -3.07 -36.90
CA SER A 1083 -34.62 -1.78 -37.21
C SER A 1083 -35.35 -0.60 -36.56
N TRP A 1084 -36.68 -0.66 -36.50
CA TRP A 1084 -37.53 0.42 -35.97
C TRP A 1084 -38.51 -0.09 -34.92
N TYR A 1085 -38.83 0.77 -33.95
CA TYR A 1085 -39.77 0.43 -32.88
C TYR A 1085 -41.18 0.09 -33.41
N ASN A 1086 -41.58 0.58 -34.59
CA ASN A 1086 -42.85 0.16 -35.21
C ASN A 1086 -42.91 -1.36 -35.43
N GLU A 1087 -41.81 -1.98 -35.86
CA GLU A 1087 -41.75 -3.44 -36.05
C GLU A 1087 -41.93 -4.18 -34.70
N ILE A 1088 -41.37 -3.62 -33.62
CA ILE A 1088 -41.55 -4.13 -32.25
C ILE A 1088 -43.00 -3.94 -31.78
N PHE A 1089 -43.60 -2.78 -32.04
CA PHE A 1089 -44.99 -2.47 -31.70
C PHE A 1089 -45.95 -3.46 -32.37
N ASP A 1090 -45.79 -3.68 -33.68
CA ASP A 1090 -46.66 -4.54 -34.47
C ASP A 1090 -46.48 -6.03 -34.10
N LEU A 1091 -45.29 -6.46 -33.65
CA LEU A 1091 -45.04 -7.79 -33.09
C LEU A 1091 -45.62 -8.00 -31.68
N ILE A 1092 -45.64 -6.97 -30.83
CA ILE A 1092 -46.09 -7.07 -29.43
C ILE A 1092 -47.61 -6.84 -29.29
N PHE A 1093 -48.20 -5.99 -30.13
CA PHE A 1093 -49.62 -5.63 -30.07
C PHE A 1093 -50.40 -6.01 -31.36
N PRO A 1094 -50.27 -7.24 -31.90
CA PRO A 1094 -50.80 -7.59 -33.24
C PRO A 1094 -52.34 -7.60 -33.32
N ASN A 1095 -53.03 -7.71 -32.18
CA ASN A 1095 -54.49 -7.74 -32.07
C ASN A 1095 -55.05 -6.51 -31.32
N LEU A 1096 -54.35 -5.37 -31.37
CA LEU A 1096 -54.77 -4.16 -30.65
C LEU A 1096 -56.07 -3.59 -31.26
N ASP A 1097 -57.08 -3.43 -30.42
CA ASP A 1097 -58.31 -2.71 -30.78
C ASP A 1097 -57.99 -1.22 -30.90
N HIS A 1098 -57.82 -0.73 -32.13
CA HIS A 1098 -57.44 0.65 -32.40
C HIS A 1098 -58.47 1.68 -31.93
N GLU A 1099 -59.77 1.35 -31.86
CA GLU A 1099 -60.79 2.28 -31.40
C GLU A 1099 -60.73 2.42 -29.88
N LYS A 1100 -60.64 1.31 -29.14
CA LYS A 1100 -60.42 1.32 -27.68
C LYS A 1100 -59.08 1.96 -27.32
N ALA A 1101 -58.01 1.66 -28.05
CA ALA A 1101 -56.66 2.20 -27.82
C ALA A 1101 -56.56 3.72 -28.08
N ASN A 1102 -57.38 4.26 -28.98
CA ASN A 1102 -57.46 5.70 -29.26
C ASN A 1102 -58.43 6.45 -28.34
N THR A 1103 -59.23 5.76 -27.51
CA THR A 1103 -60.24 6.41 -26.67
C THR A 1103 -59.61 7.12 -25.46
N ASP A 1104 -59.93 8.41 -25.23
CA ASP A 1104 -59.50 9.10 -24.02
C ASP A 1104 -60.14 8.50 -22.76
N LYS A 1105 -59.31 8.24 -21.75
CA LYS A 1105 -59.72 7.76 -20.43
C LYS A 1105 -59.82 8.90 -19.41
N ALA A 1106 -59.20 10.06 -19.64
CA ALA A 1106 -59.28 11.20 -18.74
C ALA A 1106 -60.68 11.84 -18.75
N SER A 1107 -61.34 11.94 -19.92
CA SER A 1107 -62.71 12.45 -20.07
C SER A 1107 -63.81 11.49 -19.65
N GLN A 1108 -63.53 10.19 -19.52
CA GLN A 1108 -64.51 9.20 -19.04
C GLN A 1108 -64.80 9.30 -17.54
N TYR A 1109 -63.92 9.95 -16.77
CA TYR A 1109 -64.04 10.08 -15.32
C TYR A 1109 -65.09 11.15 -14.92
N LYS A 1110 -66.38 10.84 -15.15
CA LYS A 1110 -67.49 11.60 -14.55
C LYS A 1110 -67.44 11.45 -13.02
N GLY A 1111 -67.15 12.55 -12.32
CA GLY A 1111 -67.24 12.60 -10.87
C GLY A 1111 -68.70 12.52 -10.39
N PRO A 1112 -68.96 12.16 -9.12
CA PRO A 1112 -70.29 12.02 -8.54
C PRO A 1112 -70.95 13.39 -8.20
N ASP A 1113 -70.85 14.36 -9.11
CA ASP A 1113 -71.31 15.75 -8.96
C ASP A 1113 -72.17 16.19 -10.15
N SER A 1114 -73.35 15.58 -10.30
CA SER A 1114 -74.44 16.10 -11.13
C SER A 1114 -75.78 15.88 -10.41
N ASN A 1115 -76.09 16.81 -9.50
CA ASN A 1115 -77.25 16.75 -8.61
C ASN A 1115 -78.56 17.16 -9.33
N ASP A 1116 -79.00 16.34 -10.28
CA ASP A 1116 -80.32 16.49 -10.92
C ASP A 1116 -81.42 16.03 -9.95
N GLY A 1117 -81.91 16.98 -9.14
CA GLY A 1117 -82.96 16.74 -8.17
C GLY A 1117 -84.32 16.53 -8.82
N ASN A 1118 -84.78 15.28 -8.88
CA ASN A 1118 -86.21 14.97 -8.91
C ASN A 1118 -86.54 13.83 -7.94
N SER A 1119 -87.61 14.00 -7.16
CA SER A 1119 -87.91 13.15 -6.02
C SER A 1119 -88.94 12.08 -6.37
N GLN A 1120 -88.59 10.80 -6.17
CA GLN A 1120 -89.58 9.75 -5.94
C GLN A 1120 -89.08 8.66 -5.00
N LYS A 1121 -90.05 7.89 -4.48
CA LYS A 1121 -89.99 7.26 -3.16
C LYS A 1121 -89.12 6.00 -3.10
N VAL A 1122 -88.67 5.73 -1.88
CA VAL A 1122 -88.27 4.40 -1.41
C VAL A 1122 -89.42 3.40 -1.62
N GLU A 1123 -89.12 2.30 -2.30
CA GLU A 1123 -89.63 0.97 -2.01
C GLU A 1123 -88.44 0.00 -2.02
N GLY A 1124 -88.47 -1.03 -1.17
CA GLY A 1124 -87.36 -1.97 -0.98
C GLY A 1124 -87.51 -3.23 -1.82
N GLY A 1125 -86.37 -3.85 -2.16
CA GLY A 1125 -86.29 -5.16 -2.80
C GLY A 1125 -85.01 -5.88 -2.37
N GLU A 1126 -85.13 -7.17 -2.11
CA GLU A 1126 -84.03 -8.06 -1.68
C GLU A 1126 -83.39 -8.76 -2.89
N SER A 1127 -82.27 -9.46 -2.66
CA SER A 1127 -81.59 -10.39 -3.57
C SER A 1127 -80.93 -9.78 -4.83
N GLU A 1128 -79.87 -10.38 -5.40
CA GLU A 1128 -79.16 -11.64 -5.07
C GLU A 1128 -77.63 -11.46 -5.15
#